data_AF-A0A960W649-F1
#
_entry.id   AF-A0A960W649-F1
#
_cell.length_a   1.000
_cell.length_b   1.000
_cell.length_c   1.000
_cell.angle_alpha   90.00
_cell.angle_beta   90.00
_cell.angle_gamma   90.00
#
_symmetry.space_group_name_H-M   'P 1'
#
loop_
_entity.id
_entity.type
_entity.pdbx_description
1 polymer ?
#
loop_
_entity_poly.entity_id
_entity_poly.type
_entity_poly.pdbx_seq_one_letter_code
_entity_poly.pdbx_strand_id
1 'polypeptide(L)'
;HIDINLEKMQENRVSFAEIMNAIRSRNVRATGGTIESFVSEKKIVTLTEYDESIDVGNVIIRSTFTGNRLTISDVADVHESFEEPRVLYRGNGKPSIGISVASQDNADVINLSEDLHKVLKEFQEGLPEGVYVDEIFDYSIYTTMMVDMVVNNGLFGVILVFIVMYIFLDFKSAFWSAFGIPFSLLGALILFIPLGMKLNNVTLVTMILVLGIIVDDAIVITEKVYSLKKQGMDNFEASIEGVKTMLLPISASIATTILAFMPILFISGIFGKFLAVIPVVVLITLSFSWLESVFFLPAHILHTHPPEKTPKRSLWIDKLITVYAKGIKWALGHRIVVMSGYTILFVVVVGISASFLKFMLNTDRDSDFFTVTIEAKQGTSLGRTEELVPLVEKVVMENVPKEVFKSLSTNVGHHDSITGINTGQYSNWAVITVYLIPADKRKIESEEIIAGLEQKLKLLREKYEFHRLSVEFMDVGLNVGKPVDVTYISNNDPVRNEFEKKTMEFLKGVKGVSSVESSNVPGKDELRLKLDYKKLAQVGLTAIDVAQTVRSAFDGTIITSIRREGEEIDFRVRLKNPKNYRAEGVMKLPVANNQGQLIPLGVFARFDETVGPSVIHHTSGKRAVRITAETDNDVITPVEVNQKLKNEFEKKAASVPGFRLKFGGQEEEMMISFKGFYFAMLVALLSIYFLLVILFDSYLQPFIIMSIIPFAVVGVLLTLILHNMPLTFIALIGMLGLVGVVVNDTIVMISHINKVCEEEGFHLKNIAKASVERFRPVILTTLTTFAGLLPTSYGIGGDLPEIRPMVLTMAWGLIFTTMITLGFIPIVYSFVTLRRKKITFSK
;
A
#
# COMPACT_ATOMS: atom_id res chain seq x y z
N HIS A 1 15.83 -34.10 25.20
CA HIS A 1 14.67 -34.99 24.96
C HIS A 1 14.80 -36.26 25.81
N ILE A 2 13.68 -36.78 26.31
CA ILE A 2 13.58 -38.05 27.04
C ILE A 2 12.60 -38.94 26.28
N ASP A 3 13.13 -39.82 25.43
CA ASP A 3 12.37 -40.65 24.50
C ASP A 3 12.09 -42.03 25.11
N ILE A 4 10.89 -42.19 25.66
CA ILE A 4 10.42 -43.39 26.36
C ILE A 4 10.27 -44.57 25.39
N ASN A 5 10.87 -45.70 25.75
CA ASN A 5 10.64 -46.96 25.07
C ASN A 5 9.40 -47.66 25.66
N LEU A 6 8.37 -47.82 24.83
CA LEU A 6 7.08 -48.39 25.23
C LEU A 6 7.22 -49.81 25.81
N GLU A 7 8.07 -50.66 25.24
CA GLU A 7 8.27 -52.04 25.69
C GLU A 7 8.91 -52.08 27.07
N LYS A 8 10.01 -51.35 27.25
CA LYS A 8 10.71 -51.23 28.55
C LYS A 8 9.81 -50.63 29.63
N MET A 9 8.98 -49.66 29.27
CA MET A 9 8.01 -49.06 30.20
C MET A 9 6.95 -50.08 30.65
N GLN A 10 6.45 -50.92 29.73
CA GLN A 10 5.49 -51.99 30.05
C GLN A 10 6.12 -53.12 30.87
N GLU A 11 7.32 -53.57 30.52
CA GLU A 11 8.08 -54.60 31.25
C GLU A 11 8.33 -54.19 32.70
N ASN A 12 8.73 -52.93 32.91
CA ASN A 12 9.01 -52.38 34.23
C ASN A 12 7.75 -51.87 34.96
N ARG A 13 6.57 -51.95 34.33
CA ARG A 13 5.27 -51.52 34.87
C ARG A 13 5.30 -50.09 35.43
N VAL A 14 5.87 -49.17 34.66
CA VAL A 14 5.96 -47.75 35.00
C VAL A 14 5.02 -46.95 34.10
N SER A 15 4.44 -45.88 34.62
CA SER A 15 3.61 -44.96 33.83
C SER A 15 4.35 -43.69 33.38
N PHE A 16 3.84 -43.02 32.34
CA PHE A 16 4.28 -41.68 31.99
C PHE A 16 4.22 -40.72 33.19
N ALA A 17 3.14 -40.77 33.98
CA ALA A 17 2.97 -39.90 35.14
C ALA A 17 4.06 -40.12 36.20
N GLU A 18 4.44 -41.37 36.45
CA GLU A 18 5.52 -41.69 37.39
C GLU A 18 6.88 -41.18 36.91
N ILE A 19 7.20 -41.37 35.63
CA ILE A 19 8.43 -40.86 35.00
C ILE A 19 8.50 -39.33 35.14
N MET A 20 7.42 -38.65 34.75
CA MET A 20 7.33 -37.19 34.83
C MET A 20 7.45 -36.68 36.27
N ASN A 21 6.79 -37.34 37.22
CA ASN A 21 6.87 -36.96 38.63
C ASN A 21 8.27 -37.19 39.21
N ALA A 22 8.94 -38.29 38.85
CA ALA A 22 10.32 -38.56 39.28
C ALA A 22 11.26 -37.44 38.81
N ILE A 23 11.19 -37.07 37.53
CA ILE A 23 12.00 -35.98 36.94
C ILE A 23 11.71 -34.64 37.63
N ARG A 24 10.43 -34.30 37.81
CA ARG A 24 10.02 -33.02 38.42
C ARG A 24 10.46 -32.93 39.88
N SER A 25 10.31 -34.00 40.65
CA SER A 25 10.61 -34.02 42.08
C SER A 25 12.10 -33.91 42.40
N ARG A 26 12.97 -34.28 41.44
CA ARG A 26 14.42 -34.17 41.60
C ARG A 26 14.95 -32.78 41.27
N ASN A 27 14.34 -32.06 40.34
CA ASN A 27 14.81 -30.73 39.87
C ASN A 27 14.24 -29.59 40.74
N VAL A 28 14.69 -29.45 41.99
CA VAL A 28 14.17 -28.46 42.93
C VAL A 28 15.28 -27.53 43.43
N ARG A 29 14.97 -26.23 43.49
CA ARG A 29 15.77 -25.25 44.21
C ARG A 29 14.91 -24.55 45.25
N ALA A 30 15.22 -24.76 46.52
CA ALA A 30 14.46 -24.20 47.63
C ALA A 30 15.37 -23.51 48.64
N THR A 31 14.96 -22.32 49.11
CA THR A 31 15.61 -21.65 50.24
C THR A 31 15.02 -22.17 51.55
N GLY A 32 15.88 -22.62 52.46
CA GLY A 32 15.51 -23.09 53.80
C GLY A 32 15.53 -21.99 54.86
N GLY A 33 15.74 -20.73 54.46
CA GLY A 33 15.91 -19.59 55.37
C GLY A 33 17.38 -19.22 55.60
N THR A 34 17.63 -18.43 56.63
CA THR A 34 18.97 -17.95 57.02
C THR A 34 19.31 -18.42 58.42
N ILE A 35 20.58 -18.78 58.63
CA ILE A 35 21.17 -18.97 59.96
C ILE A 35 21.97 -17.71 60.25
N GLU A 36 21.54 -16.96 61.26
CA GLU A 36 22.19 -15.74 61.70
C GLU A 36 23.02 -15.95 62.97
N SER A 37 24.17 -15.29 63.01
CA SER A 37 25.05 -15.16 64.16
C SER A 37 25.54 -13.71 64.25
N PHE A 38 26.08 -13.29 65.40
CA PHE A 38 26.53 -11.90 65.61
C PHE A 38 27.54 -11.38 64.57
N VAL A 39 28.29 -12.29 63.92
CA VAL A 39 29.33 -11.94 62.93
C VAL A 39 29.08 -12.49 61.53
N SER A 40 28.02 -13.29 61.32
CA SER A 40 27.74 -13.88 60.00
C SER A 40 26.29 -14.30 59.81
N GLU A 41 25.79 -14.08 58.60
CA GLU A 41 24.51 -14.59 58.11
C GLU A 41 24.80 -15.58 56.97
N LYS A 42 24.21 -16.78 57.05
CA LYS A 42 24.36 -17.82 56.03
C LYS A 42 23.00 -18.27 55.53
N LYS A 43 22.80 -18.31 54.21
CA LYS A 43 21.59 -18.86 53.60
C LYS A 43 21.67 -20.38 53.56
N ILE A 44 20.58 -21.04 53.95
CA ILE A 44 20.38 -22.47 53.71
C ILE A 44 19.70 -22.61 52.35
N VAL A 45 20.34 -23.29 51.41
CA VAL A 45 19.76 -23.54 50.08
C VAL A 45 19.85 -25.03 49.79
N THR A 46 18.72 -25.62 49.41
CA THR A 46 18.66 -26.97 48.86
C THR A 46 18.80 -26.84 47.35
N LEU A 47 19.97 -27.22 46.84
CA LEU A 47 20.27 -27.26 45.40
C LEU A 47 20.15 -28.71 44.94
N THR A 48 19.03 -29.01 44.28
CA THR A 48 18.82 -30.31 43.64
C THR A 48 18.61 -30.18 42.13
N GLU A 49 18.83 -29.00 41.56
CA GLU A 49 18.81 -28.80 40.11
C GLU A 49 19.79 -29.74 39.40
N TYR A 50 19.50 -30.11 38.15
CA TYR A 50 20.46 -30.87 37.35
C TYR A 50 21.63 -29.97 36.94
N ASP A 51 22.86 -30.48 37.05
CA ASP A 51 24.06 -29.77 36.60
C ASP A 51 24.20 -29.91 35.07
N GLU A 52 24.01 -31.12 34.55
CA GLU A 52 23.95 -31.39 33.11
C GLU A 52 22.58 -31.90 32.67
N SER A 53 22.19 -31.60 31.43
CA SER A 53 20.91 -32.08 30.88
C SER A 53 20.82 -33.61 30.81
N ILE A 54 21.96 -34.30 30.69
CA ILE A 54 22.03 -35.75 30.59
C ILE A 54 21.81 -36.45 31.95
N ASP A 55 22.00 -35.74 33.06
CA ASP A 55 21.86 -36.28 34.42
C ASP A 55 20.45 -36.77 34.73
N VAL A 56 19.45 -36.28 33.99
CA VAL A 56 18.07 -36.75 34.11
C VAL A 56 17.95 -38.26 33.86
N GLY A 57 18.87 -38.86 33.08
CA GLY A 57 18.93 -40.31 32.88
C GLY A 57 19.14 -41.11 34.16
N ASN A 58 19.85 -40.54 35.14
CA ASN A 58 20.18 -41.20 36.41
C ASN A 58 19.08 -41.03 37.48
N VAL A 59 17.99 -40.31 37.16
CA VAL A 59 16.88 -40.09 38.09
C VAL A 59 16.21 -41.41 38.42
N ILE A 60 16.05 -41.69 39.70
CA ILE A 60 15.44 -42.91 40.20
C ILE A 60 13.92 -42.76 40.15
N ILE A 61 13.25 -43.67 39.42
CA ILE A 61 11.79 -43.76 39.34
C ILE A 61 11.26 -44.60 40.50
N ARG A 62 11.86 -45.77 40.73
CA ARG A 62 11.52 -46.70 41.82
C ARG A 62 12.78 -47.31 42.40
N SER A 63 12.75 -47.63 43.70
CA SER A 63 13.81 -48.37 44.36
C SER A 63 13.22 -49.43 45.28
N THR A 64 13.96 -50.54 45.42
CA THR A 64 13.64 -51.62 46.37
C THR A 64 14.50 -51.49 47.61
N PHE A 65 14.03 -52.03 48.74
CA PHE A 65 14.78 -52.03 49.99
C PHE A 65 16.11 -52.81 49.89
N THR A 66 16.20 -53.76 48.95
CA THR A 66 17.40 -54.54 48.64
C THR A 66 18.42 -53.78 47.79
N GLY A 67 18.12 -52.53 47.40
CA GLY A 67 19.05 -51.66 46.67
C GLY A 67 18.92 -51.67 45.14
N ASN A 68 18.05 -52.50 44.56
CA ASN A 68 17.77 -52.42 43.11
C ASN A 68 17.01 -51.13 42.82
N ARG A 69 17.45 -50.40 41.79
CA ARG A 69 16.90 -49.10 41.40
C ARG A 69 16.50 -49.17 39.93
N LEU A 70 15.37 -48.57 39.62
CA LEU A 70 14.91 -48.33 38.26
C LEU A 70 15.09 -46.84 37.97
N THR A 71 15.86 -46.53 36.96
CA THR A 71 16.23 -45.17 36.54
C THR A 71 15.51 -44.77 35.24
N ILE A 72 15.59 -43.48 34.86
CA ILE A 72 15.05 -43.00 33.59
C ILE A 72 15.73 -43.69 32.41
N SER A 73 17.04 -43.89 32.44
CA SER A 73 17.80 -44.59 31.39
C SER A 73 17.36 -46.05 31.18
N ASP A 74 16.74 -46.68 32.18
CA ASP A 74 16.23 -48.05 32.06
C ASP A 74 14.95 -48.12 31.21
N VAL A 75 14.21 -47.02 31.06
CA VAL A 75 12.92 -46.94 30.34
C VAL A 75 12.89 -45.93 29.21
N ALA A 76 13.89 -45.04 29.10
CA ALA A 76 13.96 -43.99 28.10
C ALA A 76 15.38 -43.75 27.57
N ASP A 77 15.45 -43.15 26.39
CA ASP A 77 16.67 -42.70 25.74
C ASP A 77 16.79 -41.18 25.93
N VAL A 78 17.85 -40.73 26.59
CA VAL A 78 18.05 -39.32 26.95
C VAL A 78 19.14 -38.74 26.08
N HIS A 79 18.82 -37.68 25.35
CA HIS A 79 19.77 -36.98 24.48
C HIS A 79 19.40 -35.51 24.30
N GLU A 80 20.39 -34.66 24.07
CA GLU A 80 20.18 -33.28 23.66
C GLU A 80 19.76 -33.23 22.19
N SER A 81 18.78 -32.38 21.88
CA SER A 81 18.29 -32.14 20.54
C SER A 81 17.63 -30.77 20.48
N PHE A 82 17.60 -30.17 19.29
CA PHE A 82 16.86 -28.93 19.06
C PHE A 82 15.36 -29.20 18.98
N GLU A 83 14.56 -28.15 19.20
CA GLU A 83 13.14 -28.21 18.94
C GLU A 83 12.87 -28.53 17.46
N GLU A 84 11.84 -29.33 17.20
CA GLU A 84 11.46 -29.65 15.82
C GLU A 84 10.92 -28.39 15.11
N PRO A 85 11.53 -27.98 13.98
CA PRO A 85 11.12 -26.77 13.29
C PRO A 85 9.70 -26.92 12.73
N ARG A 86 8.89 -25.87 12.90
CA ARG A 86 7.58 -25.74 12.24
C ARG A 86 7.67 -24.97 10.94
N VAL A 87 8.70 -24.15 10.81
CA VAL A 87 9.01 -23.32 9.65
C VAL A 87 10.49 -23.48 9.35
N LEU A 88 10.83 -23.58 8.07
CA LEU A 88 12.21 -23.64 7.59
C LEU A 88 12.46 -22.45 6.68
N TYR A 89 13.62 -21.82 6.83
CA TYR A 89 14.04 -20.67 6.05
C TYR A 89 15.16 -21.07 5.11
N ARG A 90 15.10 -20.56 3.87
CA ARG A 90 16.16 -20.72 2.88
C ARG A 90 16.43 -19.37 2.22
N GLY A 91 17.70 -19.06 1.99
CA GLY A 91 18.16 -17.86 1.29
C GLY A 91 19.01 -18.28 0.11
N ASN A 92 18.70 -17.76 -1.08
CA ASN A 92 19.42 -18.04 -2.32
C ASN A 92 19.63 -19.56 -2.57
N GLY A 93 18.60 -20.36 -2.24
CA GLY A 93 18.62 -21.82 -2.41
C GLY A 93 19.41 -22.61 -1.37
N LYS A 94 19.87 -21.99 -0.27
CA LYS A 94 20.57 -22.66 0.83
C LYS A 94 19.80 -22.51 2.15
N PRO A 95 19.85 -23.49 3.07
CA PRO A 95 19.29 -23.32 4.42
C PRO A 95 19.86 -22.06 5.09
N SER A 96 19.00 -21.26 5.70
CA SER A 96 19.40 -19.99 6.32
C SER A 96 18.59 -19.70 7.58
N ILE A 97 19.01 -18.67 8.32
CA ILE A 97 18.23 -18.07 9.40
C ILE A 97 17.83 -16.67 8.92
N GLY A 98 16.53 -16.38 8.92
CA GLY A 98 16.01 -15.06 8.60
C GLY A 98 16.04 -14.13 9.81
N ILE A 99 16.64 -12.96 9.66
CA ILE A 99 16.59 -11.88 10.65
C ILE A 99 15.88 -10.70 9.99
N SER A 100 14.73 -10.30 10.53
CA SER A 100 14.00 -9.12 10.08
C SER A 100 14.25 -7.97 11.04
N VAL A 101 14.75 -6.85 10.52
CA VAL A 101 14.95 -5.62 11.29
C VAL A 101 13.82 -4.65 10.96
N ALA A 102 13.05 -4.26 11.97
CA ALA A 102 11.99 -3.26 11.84
C ALA A 102 12.44 -1.93 12.43
N SER A 103 12.19 -0.84 11.71
CA SER A 103 12.39 0.52 12.22
C SER A 103 11.33 0.86 13.28
N GLN A 104 11.71 1.59 14.31
CA GLN A 104 10.73 2.27 15.17
C GLN A 104 10.00 3.36 14.37
N ASP A 105 8.79 3.73 14.80
CA ASP A 105 7.95 4.71 14.08
C ASP A 105 8.67 6.02 13.73
N ASN A 106 9.59 6.49 14.59
CA ASN A 106 10.33 7.75 14.43
C ASN A 106 11.78 7.59 13.91
N ALA A 107 12.19 6.37 13.55
CA ALA A 107 13.52 6.15 13.02
C ALA A 107 13.61 6.57 11.55
N ASP A 108 14.76 7.12 11.17
CA ASP A 108 15.12 7.35 9.77
C ASP A 108 15.62 6.04 9.17
N VAL A 109 14.93 5.55 8.14
CA VAL A 109 15.22 4.25 7.51
C VAL A 109 16.53 4.27 6.74
N ILE A 110 16.94 5.43 6.20
CA ILE A 110 18.20 5.60 5.47
C ILE A 110 19.36 5.50 6.46
N ASN A 111 19.33 6.32 7.52
CA ASN A 111 20.37 6.28 8.55
C ASN A 111 20.44 4.91 9.25
N LEU A 112 19.28 4.30 9.51
CA LEU A 112 19.21 2.96 10.09
C LEU A 112 19.89 1.92 9.18
N SER A 113 19.64 1.97 7.87
CA SER A 113 20.30 1.07 6.93
C SER A 113 21.81 1.30 6.90
N GLU A 114 22.28 2.56 6.87
CA GLU A 114 23.71 2.86 6.90
C GLU A 114 24.41 2.33 8.16
N ASP A 115 23.77 2.47 9.32
CA ASP A 115 24.30 1.96 10.58
C ASP A 115 24.26 0.44 10.66
N LEU A 116 23.20 -0.19 10.13
CA LEU A 116 23.15 -1.65 9.98
C LEU A 116 24.26 -2.17 9.08
N HIS A 117 24.54 -1.52 7.94
CA HIS A 117 25.64 -1.92 7.05
C HIS A 117 27.01 -1.87 7.75
N LYS A 118 27.24 -0.89 8.64
CA LYS A 118 28.47 -0.83 9.45
C LYS A 118 28.55 -2.00 10.42
N VAL A 119 27.48 -2.26 11.16
CA VAL A 119 27.40 -3.37 12.13
C VAL A 119 27.54 -4.73 11.43
N LEU A 120 26.91 -4.90 10.27
CA LEU A 120 26.98 -6.13 9.48
C LEU A 120 28.41 -6.40 8.99
N LYS A 121 29.15 -5.35 8.61
CA LYS A 121 30.55 -5.48 8.21
C LYS A 121 31.43 -5.96 9.37
N GLU A 122 31.28 -5.37 10.55
CA GLU A 122 31.99 -5.81 11.76
C GLU A 122 31.59 -7.24 12.17
N PHE A 123 30.30 -7.55 12.09
CA PHE A 123 29.78 -8.87 12.41
C PHE A 123 30.33 -9.93 11.45
N GLN A 124 30.43 -9.62 10.16
CA GLN A 124 30.94 -10.54 9.14
C GLN A 124 32.43 -10.90 9.35
N GLU A 125 33.23 -9.98 9.88
CA GLU A 125 34.64 -10.25 10.25
C GLU A 125 34.78 -11.22 11.42
N GLY A 126 33.77 -11.31 12.29
CA GLY A 126 33.74 -12.21 13.46
C GLY A 126 33.10 -13.58 13.20
N LEU A 127 32.60 -13.85 12.00
CA LEU A 127 31.91 -15.11 11.69
C LEU A 127 32.89 -16.27 11.48
N PRO A 128 32.54 -17.48 11.95
CA PRO A 128 33.33 -18.68 11.67
C PRO A 128 33.29 -19.04 10.17
N GLU A 129 34.31 -19.78 9.73
CA GLU A 129 34.44 -20.20 8.34
C GLU A 129 33.20 -20.99 7.86
N GLY A 130 32.66 -20.61 6.70
CA GLY A 130 31.46 -21.23 6.12
C GLY A 130 30.12 -20.60 6.53
N VAL A 131 30.12 -19.59 7.41
CA VAL A 131 28.92 -18.79 7.73
C VAL A 131 28.99 -17.46 6.99
N TYR A 132 27.90 -17.13 6.29
CA TYR A 132 27.78 -15.92 5.48
C TYR A 132 26.51 -15.17 5.87
N VAL A 133 26.55 -13.85 5.72
CA VAL A 133 25.39 -12.99 5.91
C VAL A 133 25.12 -12.30 4.59
N ASP A 134 23.91 -12.51 4.06
CA ASP A 134 23.44 -11.92 2.82
C ASP A 134 22.25 -10.98 3.13
N GLU A 135 22.28 -9.79 2.56
CA GLU A 135 21.14 -8.87 2.59
C GLU A 135 20.12 -9.32 1.53
N ILE A 136 18.92 -9.68 1.99
CA ILE A 136 17.83 -10.12 1.12
C ILE A 136 17.04 -8.92 0.57
N PHE A 137 16.65 -7.99 1.45
CA PHE A 137 15.79 -6.86 1.11
C PHE A 137 16.10 -5.65 2.01
N ASP A 138 16.36 -4.50 1.39
CA ASP A 138 16.53 -3.22 2.07
C ASP A 138 15.53 -2.20 1.51
N TYR A 139 14.60 -1.78 2.36
CA TYR A 139 13.58 -0.78 2.05
C TYR A 139 14.14 0.65 1.94
N SER A 140 15.32 0.91 2.51
CA SER A 140 15.99 2.21 2.39
C SER A 140 16.31 2.55 0.95
N ILE A 141 16.64 1.57 0.11
CA ILE A 141 16.95 1.76 -1.32
C ILE A 141 15.76 2.43 -2.03
N TYR A 142 14.55 1.94 -1.80
CA TYR A 142 13.33 2.52 -2.37
C TYR A 142 13.11 3.96 -1.87
N THR A 143 13.34 4.19 -0.57
CA THR A 143 13.17 5.52 0.04
C THR A 143 14.19 6.53 -0.50
N THR A 144 15.46 6.14 -0.62
CA THR A 144 16.54 6.95 -1.20
C THR A 144 16.25 7.25 -2.66
N MET A 145 15.83 6.25 -3.44
CA MET A 145 15.43 6.43 -4.84
C MET A 145 14.31 7.48 -4.95
N MET A 146 13.26 7.39 -4.13
CA MET A 146 12.18 8.39 -4.11
C MET A 146 12.68 9.80 -3.79
N VAL A 147 13.60 9.95 -2.84
CA VAL A 147 14.21 11.25 -2.51
C VAL A 147 15.01 11.78 -3.70
N ASP A 148 15.87 10.97 -4.30
CA ASP A 148 16.68 11.34 -5.46
C ASP A 148 15.81 11.75 -6.65
N MET A 149 14.72 11.03 -6.90
CA MET A 149 13.76 11.37 -7.95
C MET A 149 13.10 12.73 -7.70
N VAL A 150 12.69 13.04 -6.47
CA VAL A 150 12.10 14.34 -6.12
C VAL A 150 13.10 15.47 -6.34
N VAL A 151 14.35 15.26 -5.90
CA VAL A 151 15.43 16.25 -6.05
C VAL A 151 15.76 16.48 -7.53
N ASN A 152 15.96 15.41 -8.30
CA ASN A 152 16.30 15.49 -9.72
C ASN A 152 15.15 16.09 -10.54
N ASN A 153 13.93 15.57 -10.39
CA ASN A 153 12.75 16.07 -11.10
C ASN A 153 12.47 17.53 -10.73
N GLY A 154 12.65 17.89 -9.46
CA GLY A 154 12.51 19.28 -9.01
C GLY A 154 13.58 20.21 -9.60
N LEU A 155 14.84 19.77 -9.68
CA LEU A 155 15.91 20.54 -10.31
C LEU A 155 15.65 20.75 -11.81
N PHE A 156 15.31 19.68 -12.55
CA PHE A 156 14.93 19.78 -13.96
C PHE A 156 13.71 20.67 -14.15
N GLY A 157 12.72 20.57 -13.26
CA GLY A 157 11.53 21.41 -13.26
C GLY A 157 11.88 22.88 -13.12
N VAL A 158 12.69 23.26 -12.13
CA VAL A 158 13.16 24.64 -11.92
C VAL A 158 13.94 25.15 -13.14
N ILE A 159 14.83 24.34 -13.71
CA ILE A 159 15.60 24.70 -14.91
C ILE A 159 14.67 24.92 -16.11
N LEU A 160 13.70 24.03 -16.33
CA LEU A 160 12.80 24.13 -17.47
C LEU A 160 11.85 25.33 -17.33
N VAL A 161 11.34 25.55 -16.12
CA VAL A 161 10.59 26.77 -15.74
C VAL A 161 11.41 28.01 -16.03
N PHE A 162 12.66 28.05 -15.58
CA PHE A 162 13.56 29.19 -15.84
C PHE A 162 13.76 29.42 -17.35
N ILE A 163 13.95 28.36 -18.14
CA ILE A 163 14.09 28.46 -19.60
C ILE A 163 12.83 29.04 -20.22
N VAL A 164 11.64 28.54 -19.85
CA VAL A 164 10.36 29.06 -20.34
C VAL A 164 10.22 30.53 -19.95
N MET A 165 10.46 30.88 -18.70
CA MET A 165 10.41 32.27 -18.22
C MET A 165 11.36 33.19 -18.96
N TYR A 166 12.60 32.74 -19.21
CA TYR A 166 13.63 33.51 -19.91
C TYR A 166 13.30 33.76 -21.40
N ILE A 167 12.43 32.95 -22.01
CA ILE A 167 11.93 33.22 -23.37
C ILE A 167 11.02 34.46 -23.38
N PHE A 168 10.32 34.75 -22.27
CA PHE A 168 9.31 35.81 -22.18
C PHE A 168 9.79 37.05 -21.42
N LEU A 169 10.64 36.88 -20.41
CA LEU A 169 11.15 37.94 -19.53
C LEU A 169 12.65 38.17 -19.71
N ASP A 170 13.18 39.23 -19.09
CA ASP A 170 14.63 39.39 -18.96
C ASP A 170 15.22 38.35 -18.00
N PHE A 171 16.53 38.11 -18.13
CA PHE A 171 17.25 37.10 -17.35
C PHE A 171 17.04 37.24 -15.83
N LYS A 172 17.10 38.46 -15.30
CA LYS A 172 17.01 38.69 -13.85
C LYS A 172 15.60 38.43 -13.36
N SER A 173 14.58 38.93 -14.05
CA SER A 173 13.18 38.67 -13.71
C SER A 173 12.83 37.18 -13.78
N ALA A 174 13.29 36.49 -14.83
CA ALA A 174 13.12 35.04 -14.97
C ALA A 174 13.83 34.26 -13.85
N PHE A 175 15.07 34.63 -13.51
CA PHE A 175 15.85 33.97 -12.47
C PHE A 175 15.19 34.10 -11.10
N TRP A 176 14.83 35.32 -10.68
CA TRP A 176 14.21 35.55 -9.38
C TRP A 176 12.83 34.91 -9.26
N SER A 177 12.02 34.95 -10.32
CA SER A 177 10.73 34.27 -10.33
C SER A 177 10.86 32.75 -10.23
N ALA A 178 11.86 32.13 -10.88
CA ALA A 178 12.10 30.69 -10.77
C ALA A 178 12.70 30.31 -9.40
N PHE A 179 13.51 31.19 -8.79
CA PHE A 179 14.12 30.96 -7.48
C PHE A 179 13.13 31.07 -6.31
N GLY A 180 11.90 31.55 -6.55
CA GLY A 180 10.80 31.45 -5.59
C GLY A 180 10.38 29.99 -5.31
N ILE A 181 10.63 29.07 -6.25
CA ILE A 181 10.27 27.64 -6.10
C ILE A 181 11.08 26.98 -4.98
N PRO A 182 12.45 26.98 -5.01
CA PRO A 182 13.21 26.38 -3.92
C PRO A 182 12.94 27.06 -2.58
N PHE A 183 12.74 28.38 -2.56
CA PHE A 183 12.44 29.11 -1.31
C PHE A 183 11.13 28.62 -0.68
N SER A 184 10.07 28.48 -1.48
CA SER A 184 8.75 28.02 -1.00
C SER A 184 8.80 26.58 -0.49
N LEU A 185 9.53 25.70 -1.20
CA LEU A 185 9.70 24.30 -0.80
C LEU A 185 10.53 24.18 0.48
N LEU A 186 11.65 24.89 0.58
CA LEU A 186 12.48 24.90 1.80
C LEU A 186 11.72 25.48 3.00
N GLY A 187 10.92 26.53 2.79
CA GLY A 187 10.03 27.07 3.81
C GLY A 187 9.03 26.03 4.32
N ALA A 188 8.40 25.28 3.42
CA ALA A 188 7.50 24.18 3.77
C ALA A 188 8.21 23.08 4.57
N LEU A 189 9.40 22.67 4.13
CA LEU A 189 10.22 21.65 4.82
C LEU A 189 10.57 22.07 6.25
N ILE A 190 10.91 23.34 6.47
CA ILE A 190 11.17 23.87 7.82
C ILE A 190 9.93 23.74 8.71
N LEU A 191 8.73 23.96 8.17
CA LEU A 191 7.48 23.86 8.92
C LEU A 191 7.04 22.40 9.17
N PHE A 192 7.46 21.45 8.35
CA PHE A 192 7.16 20.03 8.59
C PHE A 192 7.76 19.53 9.91
N ILE A 193 8.95 20.01 10.28
CA ILE A 193 9.67 19.60 11.50
C ILE A 193 8.82 19.83 12.77
N PRO A 194 8.37 21.06 13.11
CA PRO A 194 7.56 21.29 14.31
C PRO A 194 6.17 20.66 14.24
N LEU A 195 5.66 20.34 13.04
CA LEU A 195 4.38 19.65 12.85
C LEU A 195 4.50 18.11 12.99
N GLY A 196 5.71 17.59 13.19
CA GLY A 196 5.97 16.14 13.24
C GLY A 196 5.72 15.44 11.90
N MET A 197 5.65 16.20 10.80
CA MET A 197 5.49 15.66 9.46
C MET A 197 6.84 15.16 8.97
N LYS A 198 6.89 13.91 8.54
CA LYS A 198 8.10 13.27 8.00
C LYS A 198 8.08 13.28 6.49
N LEU A 199 9.26 13.28 5.89
CA LEU A 199 9.41 12.99 4.46
C LEU A 199 9.18 11.50 4.24
N ASN A 200 8.01 11.19 3.69
CA ASN A 200 7.62 9.88 3.20
C ASN A 200 7.18 9.95 1.74
N ASN A 201 6.88 8.79 1.16
CA ASN A 201 6.47 8.65 -0.23
C ASN A 201 5.34 9.63 -0.63
N VAL A 202 4.31 9.80 0.20
CA VAL A 202 3.18 10.67 -0.11
C VAL A 202 3.55 12.15 -0.04
N THR A 203 4.31 12.56 0.98
CA THR A 203 4.78 13.95 1.09
C THR A 203 5.70 14.33 -0.08
N LEU A 204 6.59 13.42 -0.48
CA LEU A 204 7.53 13.62 -1.58
C LEU A 204 6.80 13.77 -2.92
N VAL A 205 5.86 12.87 -3.21
CA VAL A 205 4.97 12.96 -4.37
C VAL A 205 4.19 14.28 -4.40
N THR A 206 3.67 14.69 -3.24
CA THR A 206 2.92 15.95 -3.16
C THR A 206 3.81 17.15 -3.44
N MET A 207 5.05 17.15 -2.95
CA MET A 207 6.01 18.23 -3.21
C MET A 207 6.30 18.36 -4.71
N ILE A 208 6.46 17.23 -5.41
CA ILE A 208 6.62 17.23 -6.87
C ILE A 208 5.39 17.84 -7.57
N LEU A 209 4.19 17.46 -7.15
CA LEU A 209 2.96 18.01 -7.71
C LEU A 209 2.86 19.52 -7.50
N VAL A 210 3.19 20.01 -6.31
CA VAL A 210 3.07 21.42 -5.97
C VAL A 210 4.13 22.26 -6.68
N LEU A 211 5.28 21.69 -7.03
CA LEU A 211 6.36 22.37 -7.78
C LEU A 211 5.87 23.02 -9.08
N GLY A 212 4.96 22.38 -9.80
CA GLY A 212 4.37 22.95 -11.02
C GLY A 212 3.46 24.15 -10.75
N ILE A 213 2.78 24.17 -9.60
CA ILE A 213 1.74 25.17 -9.27
C ILE A 213 2.35 26.42 -8.60
N ILE A 214 3.42 26.26 -7.80
CA ILE A 214 4.04 27.35 -7.00
C ILE A 214 4.42 28.56 -7.87
N VAL A 215 4.88 28.33 -9.10
CA VAL A 215 5.47 29.41 -9.91
C VAL A 215 4.44 30.43 -10.37
N ASP A 216 3.18 30.02 -10.55
CA ASP A 216 2.16 30.81 -11.23
C ASP A 216 1.97 32.18 -10.58
N ASP A 217 1.96 32.24 -9.25
CA ASP A 217 1.74 33.47 -8.49
C ASP A 217 2.90 34.47 -8.70
N ALA A 218 4.14 33.98 -8.60
CA ALA A 218 5.34 34.77 -8.83
C ALA A 218 5.41 35.32 -10.26
N ILE A 219 4.95 34.55 -11.25
CA ILE A 219 4.92 34.95 -12.67
C ILE A 219 3.91 36.08 -12.86
N VAL A 220 2.71 35.98 -12.28
CA VAL A 220 1.66 37.00 -12.44
C VAL A 220 2.10 38.34 -11.86
N ILE A 221 2.78 38.34 -10.71
CA ILE A 221 3.36 39.58 -10.11
C ILE A 221 4.47 40.10 -11.01
N THR A 222 5.40 39.24 -11.43
CA THR A 222 6.57 39.65 -12.22
C THR A 222 6.15 40.26 -13.57
N GLU A 223 5.22 39.64 -14.29
CA GLU A 223 4.70 40.19 -15.57
C GLU A 223 3.95 41.50 -15.36
N LYS A 224 3.22 41.67 -14.23
CA LYS A 224 2.55 42.93 -13.93
C LYS A 224 3.54 44.06 -13.66
N VAL A 225 4.55 43.80 -12.82
CA VAL A 225 5.63 44.76 -12.53
C VAL A 225 6.38 45.10 -13.81
N TYR A 226 6.71 44.10 -14.64
CA TYR A 226 7.34 44.28 -15.94
C TYR A 226 6.49 45.15 -16.88
N SER A 227 5.18 44.91 -16.96
CA SER A 227 4.26 45.71 -17.76
C SER A 227 4.19 47.16 -17.31
N LEU A 228 4.19 47.44 -16.01
CA LEU A 228 4.16 48.81 -15.47
C LEU A 228 5.46 49.56 -15.76
N LYS A 229 6.61 48.89 -15.61
CA LYS A 229 7.92 49.45 -16.01
C LYS A 229 7.96 49.78 -17.49
N LYS A 230 7.40 48.92 -18.36
CA LYS A 230 7.30 49.16 -19.81
C LYS A 230 6.41 50.36 -20.16
N GLN A 231 5.45 50.70 -19.30
CA GLN A 231 4.60 51.89 -19.43
C GLN A 231 5.28 53.17 -18.93
N GLY A 232 6.52 53.10 -18.45
CA GLY A 232 7.33 54.25 -18.00
C GLY A 232 7.23 54.57 -16.51
N MET A 233 6.62 53.70 -15.70
CA MET A 233 6.55 53.86 -14.25
C MET A 233 7.92 53.57 -13.60
N ASP A 234 8.26 54.31 -12.53
CA ASP A 234 9.51 54.11 -11.78
C ASP A 234 9.62 52.68 -11.22
N ASN A 235 10.83 52.16 -11.07
CA ASN A 235 11.08 50.78 -10.66
C ASN A 235 10.50 50.44 -9.28
N PHE A 236 10.58 51.37 -8.31
CA PHE A 236 10.06 51.16 -6.96
C PHE A 236 8.53 51.21 -6.97
N GLU A 237 7.96 52.24 -7.60
CA GLU A 237 6.52 52.42 -7.72
C GLU A 237 5.86 51.28 -8.49
N ALA A 238 6.45 50.85 -9.61
CA ALA A 238 5.96 49.73 -10.41
C ALA A 238 5.92 48.41 -9.63
N SER A 239 6.90 48.19 -8.75
CA SER A 239 6.95 46.99 -7.90
C SER A 239 5.84 47.00 -6.85
N ILE A 240 5.65 48.14 -6.16
CA ILE A 240 4.58 48.29 -5.16
C ILE A 240 3.20 48.20 -5.82
N GLU A 241 2.99 48.93 -6.92
CA GLU A 241 1.69 48.98 -7.60
C GLU A 241 1.36 47.64 -8.25
N GLY A 242 2.36 46.93 -8.78
CA GLY A 242 2.19 45.58 -9.31
C GLY A 242 1.68 44.61 -8.25
N VAL A 243 2.28 44.60 -7.06
CA VAL A 243 1.84 43.77 -5.93
C VAL A 243 0.46 44.20 -5.44
N LYS A 244 0.22 45.50 -5.20
CA LYS A 244 -1.09 45.99 -4.74
C LYS A 244 -2.22 45.62 -5.70
N THR A 245 -1.98 45.74 -7.01
CA THR A 245 -2.97 45.38 -8.03
C THR A 245 -3.26 43.87 -8.04
N MET A 246 -2.24 43.04 -7.78
CA MET A 246 -2.35 41.58 -7.91
C MET A 246 -2.61 40.85 -6.59
N LEU A 247 -2.49 41.51 -5.44
CA LEU A 247 -2.60 40.89 -4.13
C LEU A 247 -3.93 40.13 -3.95
N LEU A 248 -5.06 40.80 -4.24
CA LEU A 248 -6.38 40.18 -4.08
C LEU A 248 -6.63 39.04 -5.08
N PRO A 249 -6.39 39.21 -6.40
CA PRO A 249 -6.47 38.09 -7.36
C PRO A 249 -5.60 36.88 -7.00
N ILE A 250 -4.37 37.10 -6.55
CA ILE A 250 -3.43 36.01 -6.23
C ILE A 250 -3.79 35.32 -4.92
N SER A 251 -4.13 36.06 -3.86
CA SER A 251 -4.62 35.46 -2.62
C SER A 251 -5.86 34.60 -2.86
N ALA A 252 -6.76 35.07 -3.74
CA ALA A 252 -7.93 34.30 -4.11
C ALA A 252 -7.58 33.05 -4.93
N SER A 253 -6.66 33.16 -5.89
CA SER A 253 -6.12 32.03 -6.65
C SER A 253 -5.60 30.91 -5.74
N ILE A 254 -4.71 31.29 -4.81
CA ILE A 254 -4.08 30.34 -3.87
C ILE A 254 -5.14 29.70 -2.98
N ALA A 255 -6.05 30.51 -2.44
CA ALA A 255 -7.15 30.01 -1.63
C ALA A 255 -8.08 29.07 -2.43
N THR A 256 -8.35 29.32 -3.72
CA THR A 256 -9.12 28.39 -4.55
C THR A 256 -8.39 27.08 -4.79
N THR A 257 -7.07 27.11 -4.97
CA THR A 257 -6.27 25.89 -5.13
C THR A 257 -6.25 25.08 -3.85
N ILE A 258 -6.03 25.73 -2.69
CA ILE A 258 -6.13 25.10 -1.37
C ILE A 258 -7.52 24.48 -1.18
N LEU A 259 -8.60 25.23 -1.46
CA LEU A 259 -9.97 24.74 -1.33
C LEU A 259 -10.33 23.63 -2.32
N ALA A 260 -9.61 23.52 -3.44
CA ALA A 260 -9.76 22.38 -4.34
C ALA A 260 -9.24 21.10 -3.68
N PHE A 261 -8.07 21.14 -3.04
CA PHE A 261 -7.45 19.97 -2.40
C PHE A 261 -8.00 19.65 -0.99
N MET A 262 -8.38 20.65 -0.20
CA MET A 262 -8.85 20.47 1.19
C MET A 262 -9.92 19.37 1.38
N PRO A 263 -10.91 19.23 0.49
CA PRO A 263 -11.95 18.22 0.65
C PRO A 263 -11.47 16.77 0.58
N ILE A 264 -10.26 16.50 0.08
CA ILE A 264 -9.64 15.17 0.11
C ILE A 264 -9.54 14.65 1.55
N LEU A 265 -9.41 15.53 2.55
CA LEU A 265 -9.39 15.16 3.98
C LEU A 265 -10.68 14.46 4.44
N PHE A 266 -11.80 14.64 3.73
CA PHE A 266 -13.07 13.99 4.04
C PHE A 266 -13.26 12.65 3.33
N ILE A 267 -12.35 12.26 2.43
CA ILE A 267 -12.40 10.96 1.79
C ILE A 267 -12.09 9.91 2.87
N SER A 268 -13.00 8.94 3.01
CA SER A 268 -12.85 7.82 3.94
C SER A 268 -12.25 6.60 3.24
N GLY A 269 -12.06 5.50 3.98
CA GLY A 269 -11.45 4.28 3.45
C GLY A 269 -9.92 4.33 3.43
N ILE A 270 -9.33 3.32 2.81
CA ILE A 270 -7.87 3.12 2.84
C ILE A 270 -7.16 4.21 2.00
N PHE A 271 -7.71 4.55 0.84
CA PHE A 271 -7.21 5.65 -0.01
C PHE A 271 -7.31 7.01 0.67
N GLY A 272 -8.39 7.30 1.39
CA GLY A 272 -8.57 8.58 2.09
C GLY A 272 -7.47 8.86 3.11
N LYS A 273 -7.10 7.85 3.91
CA LYS A 273 -5.99 7.96 4.88
C LYS A 273 -4.65 8.21 4.20
N PHE A 274 -4.40 7.51 3.09
CA PHE A 274 -3.18 7.68 2.31
C PHE A 274 -3.08 9.10 1.71
N LEU A 275 -4.19 9.62 1.18
CA LEU A 275 -4.24 10.92 0.50
C LEU A 275 -4.39 12.13 1.45
N ALA A 276 -4.74 11.93 2.72
CA ALA A 276 -4.96 13.01 3.68
C ALA A 276 -3.72 13.91 3.91
N VAL A 277 -2.53 13.43 3.54
CA VAL A 277 -1.28 14.20 3.62
C VAL A 277 -1.20 15.26 2.50
N ILE A 278 -1.78 14.99 1.34
CA ILE A 278 -1.67 15.85 0.14
C ILE A 278 -2.17 17.28 0.43
N PRO A 279 -3.40 17.49 0.96
CA PRO A 279 -3.92 18.85 1.15
C PRO A 279 -3.13 19.66 2.16
N VAL A 280 -2.56 19.00 3.18
CA VAL A 280 -1.74 19.67 4.21
C VAL A 280 -0.43 20.17 3.62
N VAL A 281 0.24 19.35 2.81
CA VAL A 281 1.46 19.76 2.10
C VAL A 281 1.15 20.88 1.11
N VAL A 282 0.09 20.75 0.30
CA VAL A 282 -0.34 21.80 -0.64
C VAL A 282 -0.62 23.11 0.09
N LEU A 283 -1.36 23.07 1.21
CA LEU A 283 -1.68 24.23 2.03
C LEU A 283 -0.41 24.95 2.52
N ILE A 284 0.51 24.20 3.13
CA ILE A 284 1.74 24.76 3.70
C ILE A 284 2.60 25.36 2.58
N THR A 285 2.84 24.60 1.51
CA THR A 285 3.73 25.01 0.43
C THR A 285 3.17 26.21 -0.35
N LEU A 286 1.87 26.24 -0.66
CA LEU A 286 1.25 27.41 -1.31
C LEU A 286 1.18 28.63 -0.38
N SER A 287 1.06 28.44 0.93
CA SER A 287 1.15 29.55 1.89
C SER A 287 2.54 30.19 1.88
N PHE A 288 3.60 29.39 1.77
CA PHE A 288 4.96 29.92 1.60
C PHE A 288 5.17 30.55 0.23
N SER A 289 4.59 30.00 -0.85
CA SER A 289 4.57 30.63 -2.18
C SER A 289 3.92 32.02 -2.15
N TRP A 290 2.80 32.15 -1.44
CA TRP A 290 2.14 33.44 -1.25
C TRP A 290 3.05 34.44 -0.51
N LEU A 291 3.71 34.01 0.56
CA LEU A 291 4.64 34.85 1.31
C LEU A 291 5.84 35.28 0.45
N GLU A 292 6.42 34.35 -0.31
CA GLU A 292 7.53 34.60 -1.22
C GLU A 292 7.15 35.65 -2.28
N SER A 293 6.05 35.42 -2.98
CA SER A 293 5.60 36.24 -4.10
C SER A 293 5.19 37.66 -3.67
N VAL A 294 4.60 37.82 -2.48
CA VAL A 294 4.14 39.12 -1.97
C VAL A 294 5.24 39.93 -1.29
N PHE A 295 6.14 39.29 -0.54
CA PHE A 295 7.12 40.01 0.29
C PHE A 295 8.55 39.96 -0.26
N PHE A 296 9.00 38.81 -0.76
CA PHE A 296 10.40 38.61 -1.12
C PHE A 296 10.66 38.92 -2.59
N LEU A 297 9.85 38.38 -3.50
CA LEU A 297 9.99 38.58 -4.94
C LEU A 297 10.03 40.06 -5.36
N PRO A 298 9.15 40.96 -4.85
CA PRO A 298 9.12 42.37 -5.26
C PRO A 298 10.42 43.11 -4.95
N ALA A 299 11.07 42.77 -3.83
CA ALA A 299 12.34 43.35 -3.44
C ALA A 299 13.47 42.97 -4.42
N HIS A 300 13.46 41.74 -4.93
CA HIS A 300 14.47 41.25 -5.87
C HIS A 300 14.26 41.77 -7.30
N ILE A 301 13.00 41.85 -7.76
CA ILE A 301 12.69 42.37 -9.10
C ILE A 301 12.77 43.91 -9.19
N LEU A 302 12.91 44.63 -8.07
CA LEU A 302 13.07 46.08 -8.05
C LEU A 302 14.28 46.55 -8.89
N HIS A 303 15.39 45.82 -8.84
CA HIS A 303 16.64 46.13 -9.55
C HIS A 303 16.69 45.66 -11.02
N THR A 304 15.56 45.19 -11.56
CA THR A 304 15.45 44.79 -12.96
C THR A 304 15.03 45.98 -13.82
N HIS A 305 15.59 46.10 -15.02
CA HIS A 305 15.24 47.13 -15.99
C HIS A 305 14.57 46.47 -17.20
N PRO A 306 13.47 47.05 -17.73
CA PRO A 306 12.94 46.60 -19.00
C PRO A 306 14.01 46.81 -20.09
N PRO A 307 14.28 45.82 -20.97
CA PRO A 307 15.28 45.97 -22.02
C PRO A 307 14.88 47.11 -22.99
N GLU A 308 15.85 47.96 -23.38
CA GLU A 308 15.64 49.11 -24.30
C GLU A 308 15.02 48.72 -25.65
N LYS A 309 15.12 47.45 -26.05
CA LYS A 309 14.48 46.90 -27.25
C LYS A 309 13.73 45.62 -26.88
N THR A 310 12.51 45.48 -27.39
CA THR A 310 11.77 44.20 -27.30
C THR A 310 12.64 43.08 -27.85
N PRO A 311 12.92 42.02 -27.08
CA PRO A 311 13.79 40.94 -27.53
C PRO A 311 13.23 40.32 -28.81
N LYS A 312 14.06 40.19 -29.87
CA LYS A 312 13.69 39.56 -31.16
C LYS A 312 13.08 38.16 -31.01
N ARG A 313 13.34 37.49 -29.88
CA ARG A 313 12.78 36.18 -29.50
C ARG A 313 11.25 36.18 -29.29
N SER A 314 10.60 37.34 -29.14
CA SER A 314 9.14 37.48 -28.97
C SER A 314 8.33 37.59 -30.28
N LEU A 315 8.98 37.72 -31.43
CA LEU A 315 8.30 38.00 -32.72
C LEU A 315 7.34 36.89 -33.18
N TRP A 316 7.57 35.63 -32.79
CA TRP A 316 6.66 34.51 -33.10
C TRP A 316 5.41 34.54 -32.20
N ILE A 317 5.56 35.02 -30.95
CA ILE A 317 4.44 35.21 -30.01
C ILE A 317 3.58 36.38 -30.48
N ASP A 318 4.18 37.48 -30.94
CA ASP A 318 3.42 38.59 -31.52
C ASP A 318 2.56 38.13 -32.70
N LYS A 319 3.09 37.21 -33.54
CA LYS A 319 2.28 36.55 -34.58
C LYS A 319 1.13 35.75 -33.99
N LEU A 320 1.36 34.91 -32.97
CA LEU A 320 0.30 34.15 -32.29
C LEU A 320 -0.76 35.07 -31.67
N ILE A 321 -0.36 36.17 -31.03
CA ILE A 321 -1.26 37.20 -30.48
C ILE A 321 -2.09 37.81 -31.60
N THR A 322 -1.52 38.12 -32.76
CA THR A 322 -2.30 38.67 -33.89
C THR A 322 -3.30 37.67 -34.46
N VAL A 323 -2.96 36.37 -34.51
CA VAL A 323 -3.86 35.30 -34.93
C VAL A 323 -4.99 35.14 -33.92
N TYR A 324 -4.67 35.07 -32.63
CA TYR A 324 -5.64 35.02 -31.55
C TYR A 324 -6.56 36.24 -31.55
N ALA A 325 -6.03 37.45 -31.75
CA ALA A 325 -6.82 38.68 -31.82
C ALA A 325 -7.84 38.67 -32.96
N LYS A 326 -7.51 38.06 -34.10
CA LYS A 326 -8.47 37.84 -35.20
C LYS A 326 -9.50 36.76 -34.83
N GLY A 327 -9.03 35.65 -34.26
CA GLY A 327 -9.86 34.52 -33.84
C GLY A 327 -10.90 34.91 -32.80
N ILE A 328 -10.51 35.61 -31.74
CA ILE A 328 -11.41 36.00 -30.64
C ILE A 328 -12.45 37.01 -31.11
N LYS A 329 -12.09 37.94 -32.01
CA LYS A 329 -13.07 38.87 -32.61
C LYS A 329 -14.11 38.13 -33.45
N TRP A 330 -13.68 37.16 -34.25
CA TRP A 330 -14.59 36.32 -35.02
C TRP A 330 -15.48 35.46 -34.11
N ALA A 331 -14.89 34.86 -33.07
CA ALA A 331 -15.59 33.99 -32.12
C ALA A 331 -16.66 34.74 -31.31
N LEU A 332 -16.34 35.97 -30.86
CA LEU A 332 -17.31 36.86 -30.20
C LEU A 332 -18.46 37.27 -31.14
N GLY A 333 -18.20 37.40 -32.44
CA GLY A 333 -19.22 37.64 -33.47
C GLY A 333 -20.15 36.44 -33.71
N HIS A 334 -19.64 35.21 -33.57
CA HIS A 334 -20.35 33.95 -33.82
C HIS A 334 -20.56 33.11 -32.55
N ARG A 335 -20.76 33.77 -31.40
CA ARG A 335 -20.82 33.15 -30.06
C ARG A 335 -21.67 31.88 -29.94
N ILE A 336 -22.83 31.80 -30.60
CA ILE A 336 -23.70 30.62 -30.53
C ILE A 336 -23.05 29.41 -31.23
N VAL A 337 -22.46 29.64 -32.40
CA VAL A 337 -21.76 28.59 -33.17
C VAL A 337 -20.57 28.08 -32.37
N VAL A 338 -19.77 28.98 -31.81
CA VAL A 338 -18.59 28.58 -31.03
C VAL A 338 -18.97 27.87 -29.72
N MET A 339 -19.98 28.36 -29.00
CA MET A 339 -20.52 27.67 -27.82
C MET A 339 -21.02 26.26 -28.16
N SER A 340 -21.76 26.12 -29.26
CA SER A 340 -22.23 24.80 -29.72
C SER A 340 -21.07 23.87 -30.09
N GLY A 341 -20.01 24.40 -30.69
CA GLY A 341 -18.79 23.65 -31.00
C GLY A 341 -18.11 23.10 -29.74
N TYR A 342 -17.97 23.91 -28.69
CA TYR A 342 -17.43 23.45 -27.40
C TYR A 342 -18.34 22.42 -26.73
N THR A 343 -19.67 22.60 -26.78
CA THR A 343 -20.61 21.60 -26.24
C THR A 343 -20.51 20.27 -27.00
N ILE A 344 -20.40 20.31 -28.33
CA ILE A 344 -20.20 19.10 -29.15
C ILE A 344 -18.87 18.44 -28.79
N LEU A 345 -17.78 19.20 -28.66
CA LEU A 345 -16.48 18.68 -28.23
C LEU A 345 -16.59 17.96 -26.89
N PHE A 346 -17.25 18.58 -25.90
CA PHE A 346 -17.48 17.97 -24.59
C PHE A 346 -18.22 16.62 -24.71
N VAL A 347 -19.35 16.59 -25.42
CA VAL A 347 -20.17 15.37 -25.58
C VAL A 347 -19.40 14.28 -26.32
N VAL A 348 -18.66 14.65 -27.37
CA VAL A 348 -17.87 13.70 -28.17
C VAL A 348 -16.74 13.09 -27.34
N VAL A 349 -15.96 13.92 -26.64
CA VAL A 349 -14.85 13.40 -25.81
C VAL A 349 -15.38 12.52 -24.70
N VAL A 350 -16.40 12.96 -23.95
CA VAL A 350 -16.99 12.14 -22.87
C VAL A 350 -17.58 10.83 -23.41
N GLY A 351 -18.24 10.87 -24.57
CA GLY A 351 -18.79 9.67 -25.22
C GLY A 351 -17.72 8.68 -25.68
N ILE A 352 -16.63 9.18 -26.28
CA ILE A 352 -15.47 8.35 -26.65
C ILE A 352 -14.81 7.77 -25.40
N SER A 353 -14.57 8.59 -24.37
CA SER A 353 -13.95 8.17 -23.12
C SER A 353 -14.73 7.06 -22.42
N ALA A 354 -16.06 7.11 -22.41
CA ALA A 354 -16.89 6.05 -21.82
C ALA A 354 -16.73 4.69 -22.52
N SER A 355 -16.26 4.66 -23.76
CA SER A 355 -16.04 3.44 -24.54
C SER A 355 -14.58 2.98 -24.55
N PHE A 356 -13.62 3.91 -24.47
CA PHE A 356 -12.18 3.62 -24.57
C PHE A 356 -11.45 3.54 -23.23
N LEU A 357 -11.84 4.34 -22.24
CA LEU A 357 -11.15 4.37 -20.95
C LEU A 357 -11.79 3.37 -19.97
N LYS A 358 -10.99 2.38 -19.56
CA LYS A 358 -11.33 1.51 -18.45
C LYS A 358 -10.90 2.16 -17.14
N PHE A 359 -11.74 2.04 -16.11
CA PHE A 359 -11.35 2.43 -14.76
C PHE A 359 -10.59 1.29 -14.10
N MET A 360 -9.41 1.58 -13.54
CA MET A 360 -8.60 0.62 -12.78
C MET A 360 -8.17 1.28 -11.47
N LEU A 361 -8.29 0.59 -10.33
CA LEU A 361 -7.89 1.18 -9.04
C LEU A 361 -6.38 1.37 -8.97
N ASN A 362 -5.64 0.37 -9.44
CA ASN A 362 -4.19 0.38 -9.61
C ASN A 362 -3.89 0.04 -11.06
N THR A 363 -2.86 0.65 -11.63
CA THR A 363 -2.26 0.17 -12.88
C THR A 363 -1.40 -1.04 -12.55
N ASP A 364 -1.41 -2.07 -13.40
CA ASP A 364 -0.51 -3.21 -13.26
C ASP A 364 0.94 -2.70 -13.22
N ARG A 365 1.67 -3.15 -12.18
CA ARG A 365 2.94 -2.56 -11.77
C ARG A 365 4.09 -3.39 -12.27
N ASP A 366 5.17 -2.70 -12.62
CA ASP A 366 6.45 -3.35 -12.71
C ASP A 366 7.04 -3.54 -11.30
N SER A 367 6.79 -4.69 -10.68
CA SER A 367 7.13 -4.94 -9.28
C SER A 367 8.60 -5.32 -9.08
N ASP A 368 9.25 -4.73 -8.08
CA ASP A 368 10.63 -5.06 -7.68
C ASP A 368 10.75 -6.47 -7.06
N PHE A 369 9.64 -7.15 -6.80
CA PHE A 369 9.63 -8.53 -6.33
C PHE A 369 8.30 -9.22 -6.62
N PHE A 370 8.32 -10.54 -6.71
CA PHE A 370 7.13 -11.37 -6.89
C PHE A 370 7.23 -12.64 -6.06
N THR A 371 6.10 -13.32 -5.86
CA THR A 371 6.04 -14.55 -5.06
C THR A 371 5.64 -15.75 -5.89
N VAL A 372 6.25 -16.89 -5.59
CA VAL A 372 5.83 -18.20 -6.07
C VAL A 372 5.27 -18.96 -4.87
N THR A 373 3.96 -19.20 -4.91
CA THR A 373 3.25 -19.94 -3.87
C THR A 373 3.22 -21.42 -4.21
N ILE A 374 3.67 -22.24 -3.28
CA ILE A 374 3.73 -23.70 -3.40
C ILE A 374 2.78 -24.30 -2.37
N GLU A 375 1.83 -25.10 -2.83
CA GLU A 375 0.97 -25.93 -1.98
C GLU A 375 1.08 -27.38 -2.44
N ALA A 376 1.75 -28.20 -1.62
CA ALA A 376 1.75 -29.64 -1.76
C ALA A 376 0.39 -30.23 -1.37
N LYS A 377 0.15 -31.48 -1.77
CA LYS A 377 -1.08 -32.23 -1.43
C LYS A 377 -1.37 -32.14 0.08
N GLN A 378 -2.64 -32.04 0.44
CA GLN A 378 -3.06 -32.00 1.85
C GLN A 378 -2.52 -33.22 2.61
N GLY A 379 -2.12 -33.00 3.87
CA GLY A 379 -1.47 -34.03 4.69
C GLY A 379 0.05 -34.18 4.47
N THR A 380 0.64 -33.51 3.48
CA THR A 380 2.10 -33.54 3.26
C THR A 380 2.86 -32.98 4.48
N SER A 381 3.89 -33.70 4.91
CA SER A 381 4.75 -33.32 6.04
C SER A 381 5.71 -32.17 5.66
N LEU A 382 6.19 -31.45 6.67
CA LEU A 382 7.10 -30.31 6.46
C LEU A 382 8.37 -30.72 5.69
N GLY A 383 9.00 -31.82 6.09
CA GLY A 383 10.20 -32.33 5.41
C GLY A 383 9.94 -32.76 3.97
N ARG A 384 8.76 -33.32 3.66
CA ARG A 384 8.43 -33.65 2.26
C ARG A 384 8.21 -32.39 1.43
N THR A 385 7.61 -31.35 1.99
CA THR A 385 7.49 -30.04 1.32
C THR A 385 8.86 -29.42 1.09
N GLU A 386 9.76 -29.50 2.07
CA GLU A 386 11.14 -29.04 1.96
C GLU A 386 11.88 -29.75 0.82
N GLU A 387 11.69 -31.05 0.61
CA GLU A 387 12.29 -31.78 -0.53
C GLU A 387 11.79 -31.30 -1.89
N LEU A 388 10.54 -30.82 -1.97
CA LEU A 388 9.93 -30.35 -3.21
C LEU A 388 10.34 -28.92 -3.59
N VAL A 389 10.64 -28.09 -2.58
CA VAL A 389 10.96 -26.66 -2.74
C VAL A 389 12.18 -26.41 -3.65
N PRO A 390 13.33 -27.10 -3.50
CA PRO A 390 14.49 -26.91 -4.37
C PRO A 390 14.22 -27.13 -5.86
N LEU A 391 13.22 -27.95 -6.20
CA LEU A 391 12.81 -28.17 -7.59
C LEU A 391 12.20 -26.89 -8.19
N VAL A 392 11.42 -26.18 -7.39
CA VAL A 392 10.81 -24.90 -7.77
C VAL A 392 11.86 -23.79 -7.77
N GLU A 393 12.70 -23.70 -6.72
CA GLU A 393 13.80 -22.73 -6.62
C GLU A 393 14.71 -22.80 -7.85
N LYS A 394 15.04 -24.02 -8.30
CA LYS A 394 15.85 -24.23 -9.50
C LYS A 394 15.19 -23.69 -10.77
N VAL A 395 13.90 -23.94 -10.96
CA VAL A 395 13.15 -23.41 -12.12
C VAL A 395 13.14 -21.88 -12.08
N VAL A 396 12.93 -21.27 -10.92
CA VAL A 396 12.98 -19.82 -10.75
C VAL A 396 14.35 -19.27 -11.10
N MET A 397 15.43 -19.79 -10.50
CA MET A 397 16.79 -19.30 -10.72
C MET A 397 17.31 -19.49 -12.17
N GLU A 398 16.81 -20.51 -12.88
CA GLU A 398 17.21 -20.77 -14.27
C GLU A 398 16.44 -19.91 -15.30
N ASN A 399 15.22 -19.47 -14.97
CA ASN A 399 14.34 -18.75 -15.90
C ASN A 399 14.24 -17.25 -15.61
N VAL A 400 14.60 -16.79 -14.41
CA VAL A 400 14.75 -15.35 -14.13
C VAL A 400 16.12 -14.90 -14.65
N PRO A 401 16.20 -13.87 -15.53
CA PRO A 401 17.49 -13.41 -16.06
C PRO A 401 18.42 -12.94 -14.93
N LYS A 402 19.68 -13.40 -14.97
CA LYS A 402 20.68 -13.06 -13.94
C LYS A 402 20.96 -11.56 -13.81
N GLU A 403 20.73 -10.80 -14.87
CA GLU A 403 20.90 -9.34 -14.90
C GLU A 403 19.85 -8.60 -14.07
N VAL A 404 18.69 -9.22 -13.81
CA VAL A 404 17.60 -8.60 -13.03
C VAL A 404 17.34 -9.31 -11.71
N PHE A 405 17.89 -10.51 -11.49
CA PHE A 405 17.76 -11.26 -10.24
C PHE A 405 18.68 -10.66 -9.16
N LYS A 406 18.10 -10.20 -8.04
CA LYS A 406 18.85 -9.70 -6.87
C LYS A 406 19.07 -10.82 -5.85
N SER A 407 17.98 -11.38 -5.34
CA SER A 407 18.01 -12.39 -4.27
C SER A 407 16.73 -13.20 -4.24
N LEU A 408 16.73 -14.30 -3.49
CA LEU A 408 15.56 -15.12 -3.26
C LEU A 408 15.48 -15.55 -1.80
N SER A 409 14.28 -15.46 -1.21
CA SER A 409 13.97 -16.00 0.10
C SER A 409 12.87 -17.04 0.01
N THR A 410 12.98 -18.12 0.77
CA THR A 410 11.97 -19.17 0.80
C THR A 410 11.60 -19.50 2.24
N ASN A 411 10.30 -19.51 2.50
CA ASN A 411 9.71 -19.96 3.75
C ASN A 411 8.95 -21.26 3.50
N VAL A 412 9.32 -22.35 4.16
CA VAL A 412 8.63 -23.65 4.10
C VAL A 412 7.90 -23.90 5.40
N GLY A 413 6.67 -24.40 5.36
CA GLY A 413 5.86 -24.61 6.56
C GLY A 413 5.01 -23.40 6.94
N HIS A 414 5.00 -22.37 6.10
CA HIS A 414 4.43 -21.07 6.41
C HIS A 414 3.89 -20.41 5.15
N HIS A 415 2.75 -19.72 5.29
CA HIS A 415 2.17 -18.92 4.23
C HIS A 415 2.27 -17.45 4.66
N ASP A 416 3.45 -16.83 4.51
CA ASP A 416 3.60 -15.36 4.65
C ASP A 416 3.84 -14.72 3.30
N SER A 417 3.28 -13.52 3.18
CA SER A 417 3.82 -12.46 2.32
C SER A 417 4.70 -11.53 3.17
N ILE A 418 5.73 -10.93 2.56
CA ILE A 418 6.66 -9.96 3.17
C ILE A 418 5.96 -8.78 3.88
N THR A 419 4.68 -8.53 3.59
CA THR A 419 3.87 -7.48 4.20
C THR A 419 3.41 -7.76 5.64
N GLY A 420 3.87 -8.84 6.29
CA GLY A 420 3.64 -9.11 7.72
C GLY A 420 2.22 -9.61 8.06
N ILE A 421 1.50 -10.18 7.09
CA ILE A 421 0.20 -10.82 7.33
C ILE A 421 0.43 -12.32 7.50
N ASN A 422 0.66 -12.74 8.76
CA ASN A 422 0.76 -14.15 9.11
C ASN A 422 -0.57 -14.87 8.81
N THR A 423 -0.63 -15.59 7.69
CA THR A 423 -1.83 -16.37 7.31
C THR A 423 -1.86 -17.77 7.93
N GLY A 424 -0.84 -18.11 8.72
CA GLY A 424 -0.71 -19.35 9.48
C GLY A 424 0.45 -20.24 9.05
N GLN A 425 0.76 -21.22 9.90
CA GLN A 425 1.76 -22.26 9.65
C GLN A 425 1.07 -23.49 9.03
N TYR A 426 1.53 -23.90 7.85
CA TYR A 426 1.02 -25.05 7.13
C TYR A 426 2.17 -25.91 6.62
N SER A 427 2.26 -27.15 7.09
CA SER A 427 3.37 -28.04 6.73
C SER A 427 3.46 -28.36 5.23
N ASN A 428 2.35 -28.25 4.48
CA ASN A 428 2.29 -28.51 3.04
C ASN A 428 2.47 -27.23 2.20
N TRP A 429 2.77 -26.08 2.81
CA TRP A 429 2.96 -24.82 2.10
C TRP A 429 4.41 -24.38 2.07
N ALA A 430 4.77 -23.67 1.01
CA ALA A 430 5.97 -22.86 0.96
C ALA A 430 5.74 -21.62 0.10
N VAL A 431 6.43 -20.52 0.42
CA VAL A 431 6.41 -19.29 -0.37
C VAL A 431 7.84 -18.93 -0.71
N ILE A 432 8.12 -18.79 -2.01
CA ILE A 432 9.38 -18.25 -2.52
C ILE A 432 9.11 -16.79 -2.88
N THR A 433 9.87 -15.85 -2.32
CA THR A 433 9.91 -14.48 -2.81
C THR A 433 11.17 -14.27 -3.62
N VAL A 434 10.99 -13.75 -4.84
CA VAL A 434 12.06 -13.39 -5.75
C VAL A 434 12.18 -11.87 -5.74
N TYR A 435 13.35 -11.36 -5.37
CA TYR A 435 13.66 -9.95 -5.43
C TYR A 435 14.42 -9.65 -6.71
N LEU A 436 13.95 -8.62 -7.41
CA LEU A 436 14.55 -8.11 -8.63
C LEU A 436 15.35 -6.85 -8.33
N ILE A 437 16.20 -6.48 -9.28
CA ILE A 437 16.79 -5.14 -9.32
C ILE A 437 15.66 -4.11 -9.54
N PRO A 438 15.73 -2.92 -8.92
CA PRO A 438 14.72 -1.87 -9.09
C PRO A 438 14.29 -1.61 -10.55
N ALA A 439 13.00 -1.38 -10.74
CA ALA A 439 12.37 -1.18 -12.05
C ALA A 439 13.05 -0.13 -12.94
N ASP A 440 13.52 0.99 -12.35
CA ASP A 440 14.20 2.08 -13.04
C ASP A 440 15.54 1.67 -13.70
N LYS A 441 16.14 0.56 -13.24
CA LYS A 441 17.44 0.04 -13.70
C LYS A 441 17.33 -1.16 -14.63
N ARG A 442 16.12 -1.65 -14.92
CA ARG A 442 15.91 -2.82 -15.77
C ARG A 442 15.12 -2.48 -17.04
N LYS A 443 15.37 -3.29 -18.08
CA LYS A 443 14.69 -3.19 -19.38
C LYS A 443 13.57 -4.19 -19.55
N ILE A 444 13.59 -5.26 -18.75
CA ILE A 444 12.63 -6.35 -18.79
C ILE A 444 11.64 -6.11 -17.67
N GLU A 445 10.36 -6.08 -18.03
CA GLU A 445 9.27 -5.94 -17.07
C GLU A 445 9.04 -7.28 -16.34
N SER A 446 8.61 -7.16 -15.09
CA SER A 446 8.33 -8.29 -14.20
C SER A 446 7.18 -9.14 -14.73
N GLU A 447 6.24 -8.54 -15.46
CA GLU A 447 5.15 -9.25 -16.13
C GLU A 447 5.66 -10.23 -17.19
N GLU A 448 6.64 -9.83 -17.99
CA GLU A 448 7.26 -10.71 -18.99
C GLU A 448 7.96 -11.90 -18.30
N ILE A 449 8.66 -11.63 -17.19
CA ILE A 449 9.34 -12.65 -16.39
C ILE A 449 8.32 -13.64 -15.79
N ILE A 450 7.24 -13.13 -15.22
CA ILE A 450 6.19 -13.93 -14.59
C ILE A 450 5.45 -14.77 -15.63
N ALA A 451 5.07 -14.20 -16.77
CA ALA A 451 4.40 -14.92 -17.85
C ALA A 451 5.27 -16.08 -18.38
N GLY A 452 6.58 -15.85 -18.53
CA GLY A 452 7.54 -16.88 -18.90
C GLY A 452 7.66 -17.99 -17.83
N LEU A 453 7.67 -17.59 -16.55
CA LEU A 453 7.80 -18.51 -15.42
C LEU A 453 6.52 -19.34 -15.19
N GLU A 454 5.34 -18.75 -15.37
CA GLU A 454 4.05 -19.40 -15.14
C GLU A 454 3.87 -20.65 -16.02
N GLN A 455 4.28 -20.58 -17.29
CA GLN A 455 4.25 -21.74 -18.20
C GLN A 455 5.14 -22.88 -17.71
N LYS A 456 6.33 -22.58 -17.19
CA LYS A 456 7.28 -23.59 -16.67
C LYS A 456 6.77 -24.21 -15.38
N LEU A 457 6.21 -23.39 -14.49
CA LEU A 457 5.65 -23.86 -13.24
C LEU A 457 4.39 -24.69 -13.46
N LYS A 458 3.58 -24.40 -14.48
CA LYS A 458 2.44 -25.26 -14.85
C LYS A 458 2.88 -26.70 -15.19
N LEU A 459 3.95 -26.86 -15.96
CA LEU A 459 4.51 -28.18 -16.28
C LEU A 459 5.02 -28.91 -15.02
N LEU A 460 5.66 -28.17 -14.10
CA LEU A 460 6.15 -28.71 -12.84
C LEU A 460 4.99 -29.13 -11.92
N ARG A 461 3.91 -28.33 -11.89
CA ARG A 461 2.68 -28.59 -11.16
C ARG A 461 2.08 -29.95 -11.54
N GLU A 462 1.96 -30.20 -12.85
CA GLU A 462 1.40 -31.45 -13.38
C GLU A 462 2.32 -32.65 -13.08
N LYS A 463 3.64 -32.48 -13.22
CA LYS A 463 4.62 -33.56 -13.02
C LYS A 463 4.70 -34.06 -11.58
N TYR A 464 4.64 -33.16 -10.61
CA TYR A 464 4.77 -33.48 -9.17
C TYR A 464 3.44 -33.39 -8.42
N GLU A 465 2.34 -33.19 -9.16
CA GLU A 465 0.97 -33.14 -8.64
C GLU A 465 0.77 -32.15 -7.48
N PHE A 466 1.38 -30.96 -7.57
CA PHE A 466 1.16 -29.89 -6.59
C PHE A 466 -0.32 -29.47 -6.60
N HIS A 467 -0.89 -29.23 -5.42
CA HIS A 467 -2.25 -28.71 -5.30
C HIS A 467 -2.33 -27.31 -5.91
N ARG A 468 -1.38 -26.44 -5.53
CA ARG A 468 -1.17 -25.10 -6.08
C ARG A 468 0.30 -24.88 -6.36
N LEU A 469 0.57 -24.28 -7.50
CA LEU A 469 1.88 -23.73 -7.85
C LEU A 469 1.60 -22.54 -8.75
N SER A 470 1.60 -21.35 -8.16
CA SER A 470 1.24 -20.10 -8.83
C SER A 470 2.31 -19.04 -8.61
N VAL A 471 2.43 -18.14 -9.58
CA VAL A 471 3.22 -16.92 -9.45
C VAL A 471 2.25 -15.76 -9.30
N GLU A 472 2.51 -14.90 -8.33
CA GLU A 472 1.67 -13.75 -8.04
C GLU A 472 2.56 -12.53 -7.85
N PHE A 473 2.15 -11.41 -8.47
CA PHE A 473 2.70 -10.11 -8.13
C PHE A 473 2.38 -9.79 -6.68
N MET A 474 3.35 -9.23 -5.96
CA MET A 474 3.03 -8.60 -4.69
C MET A 474 2.71 -7.13 -4.95
N ASP A 475 1.45 -6.76 -4.73
CA ASP A 475 1.04 -5.37 -4.77
C ASP A 475 1.61 -4.66 -3.52
N VAL A 476 2.73 -3.94 -3.67
CA VAL A 476 3.37 -3.13 -2.59
C VAL A 476 2.51 -1.90 -2.20
N GLY A 477 1.28 -1.83 -2.69
CA GLY A 477 0.36 -0.71 -2.52
C GLY A 477 -0.70 -1.01 -1.48
N LEU A 478 -1.75 -0.20 -1.49
CA LEU A 478 -2.89 -0.38 -0.60
C LEU A 478 -3.55 -1.74 -0.90
N ASN A 479 -3.46 -2.68 0.04
CA ASN A 479 -4.13 -3.98 -0.08
C ASN A 479 -5.64 -3.80 0.04
N VAL A 480 -6.30 -3.65 -1.11
CA VAL A 480 -7.76 -3.48 -1.24
C VAL A 480 -8.50 -4.83 -1.31
N GLY A 481 -7.79 -5.95 -1.14
CA GLY A 481 -8.34 -7.30 -1.31
C GLY A 481 -8.46 -7.73 -2.78
N LYS A 482 -8.92 -8.96 -2.99
CA LYS A 482 -9.12 -9.54 -4.33
C LYS A 482 -10.29 -8.87 -5.06
N PRO A 483 -10.36 -8.92 -6.42
CA PRO A 483 -11.44 -8.30 -7.20
C PRO A 483 -12.84 -8.72 -6.77
N VAL A 484 -13.01 -10.01 -6.49
CA VAL A 484 -14.23 -10.59 -5.92
C VAL A 484 -13.90 -11.12 -4.53
N ASP A 485 -14.68 -10.70 -3.54
CA ASP A 485 -14.55 -11.15 -2.16
C ASP A 485 -15.92 -11.19 -1.48
N VAL A 486 -16.35 -12.40 -1.13
CA VAL A 486 -17.65 -12.67 -0.52
C VAL A 486 -17.45 -13.46 0.75
N THR A 487 -17.94 -12.94 1.87
CA THR A 487 -17.86 -13.59 3.18
C THR A 487 -19.24 -13.97 3.70
N TYR A 488 -19.43 -15.26 3.97
CA TYR A 488 -20.60 -15.82 4.63
C TYR A 488 -20.34 -16.00 6.12
N ILE A 489 -21.09 -15.30 6.97
CA ILE A 489 -20.89 -15.26 8.43
C ILE A 489 -22.05 -15.96 9.14
N SER A 490 -21.78 -17.11 9.77
CA SER A 490 -22.74 -17.89 10.54
C SER A 490 -22.05 -19.02 11.33
N ASN A 491 -22.58 -19.34 12.52
CA ASN A 491 -22.13 -20.49 13.31
C ASN A 491 -22.78 -21.83 12.87
N ASN A 492 -23.66 -21.81 11.87
CA ASN A 492 -24.25 -23.01 11.28
C ASN A 492 -23.41 -23.48 10.08
N ASP A 493 -22.53 -24.46 10.32
CA ASP A 493 -21.60 -24.98 9.31
C ASP A 493 -22.33 -25.58 8.08
N PRO A 494 -23.37 -26.44 8.22
CA PRO A 494 -24.10 -26.97 7.06
C PRO A 494 -24.62 -25.89 6.10
N VAL A 495 -25.25 -24.84 6.64
CA VAL A 495 -25.79 -23.75 5.83
C VAL A 495 -24.65 -23.01 5.13
N ARG A 496 -23.57 -22.70 5.84
CA ARG A 496 -22.44 -21.97 5.28
C ARG A 496 -21.77 -22.75 4.15
N ASN A 497 -21.58 -24.06 4.32
CA ASN A 497 -21.00 -24.94 3.30
C ASN A 497 -21.91 -25.06 2.07
N GLU A 498 -23.24 -25.01 2.24
CA GLU A 498 -24.18 -25.01 1.12
C GLU A 498 -24.05 -23.73 0.27
N PHE A 499 -24.04 -22.56 0.92
CA PHE A 499 -23.85 -21.27 0.24
C PHE A 499 -22.47 -21.17 -0.41
N GLU A 500 -21.44 -21.66 0.26
CA GLU A 500 -20.09 -21.75 -0.28
C GLU A 500 -20.08 -22.53 -1.59
N LYS A 501 -20.56 -23.78 -1.59
CA LYS A 501 -20.58 -24.63 -2.78
C LYS A 501 -21.32 -23.98 -3.93
N LYS A 502 -22.51 -23.43 -3.68
CA LYS A 502 -23.32 -22.73 -4.70
C LYS A 502 -22.61 -21.51 -5.27
N THR A 503 -21.90 -20.75 -4.42
CA THR A 503 -21.15 -19.56 -4.86
C THR A 503 -19.94 -19.94 -5.70
N MET A 504 -19.20 -20.98 -5.29
CA MET A 504 -18.06 -21.52 -6.04
C MET A 504 -18.50 -22.02 -7.42
N GLU A 505 -19.60 -22.78 -7.49
CA GLU A 505 -20.17 -23.27 -8.76
C GLU A 505 -20.64 -22.11 -9.66
N PHE A 506 -21.29 -21.10 -9.08
CA PHE A 506 -21.72 -19.91 -9.79
C PHE A 506 -20.53 -19.16 -10.40
N LEU A 507 -19.51 -18.85 -9.59
CA LEU A 507 -18.33 -18.11 -10.03
C LEU A 507 -17.55 -18.84 -11.12
N LYS A 508 -17.40 -20.17 -11.01
CA LYS A 508 -16.76 -21.00 -12.04
C LYS A 508 -17.52 -21.00 -13.37
N GLY A 509 -18.83 -20.72 -13.36
CA GLY A 509 -19.66 -20.60 -14.56
C GLY A 509 -19.60 -19.23 -15.22
N VAL A 510 -19.03 -18.21 -14.56
CA VAL A 510 -18.94 -16.85 -15.12
C VAL A 510 -17.70 -16.74 -16.02
N LYS A 511 -17.92 -16.46 -17.30
CA LYS A 511 -16.82 -16.22 -18.25
C LYS A 511 -16.01 -14.99 -17.81
N GLY A 512 -14.69 -15.12 -17.74
CA GLY A 512 -13.78 -14.07 -17.28
C GLY A 512 -13.49 -14.09 -15.77
N VAL A 513 -13.98 -15.07 -15.02
CA VAL A 513 -13.60 -15.30 -13.62
C VAL A 513 -12.62 -16.46 -13.54
N SER A 514 -11.51 -16.28 -12.82
CA SER A 514 -10.46 -17.28 -12.60
C SER A 514 -10.07 -17.37 -11.13
N SER A 515 -9.27 -18.39 -10.78
CA SER A 515 -8.71 -18.56 -9.43
C SER A 515 -9.76 -18.44 -8.31
N VAL A 516 -10.91 -19.10 -8.49
CA VAL A 516 -11.99 -19.13 -7.49
C VAL A 516 -11.54 -19.99 -6.31
N GLU A 517 -11.39 -19.36 -5.15
CA GLU A 517 -10.83 -19.93 -3.93
C GLU A 517 -11.80 -19.79 -2.76
N SER A 518 -11.76 -20.76 -1.85
CA SER A 518 -12.50 -20.73 -0.59
C SER A 518 -11.53 -20.82 0.57
N SER A 519 -11.77 -20.03 1.61
CA SER A 519 -11.04 -20.12 2.87
C SER A 519 -11.42 -21.38 3.67
N ASN A 520 -12.46 -22.11 3.28
CA ASN A 520 -12.88 -23.36 3.93
C ASN A 520 -12.10 -24.54 3.37
N VAL A 521 -10.79 -24.53 3.57
CA VAL A 521 -9.92 -25.59 3.07
C VAL A 521 -10.06 -26.80 3.99
N PRO A 522 -10.41 -28.00 3.46
CA PRO A 522 -10.38 -29.21 4.26
C PRO A 522 -8.98 -29.38 4.83
N GLY A 523 -8.91 -29.68 6.12
CA GLY A 523 -7.66 -29.90 6.82
C GLY A 523 -7.15 -31.31 6.61
N LYS A 524 -6.27 -31.72 7.52
CA LYS A 524 -5.72 -33.06 7.51
C LYS A 524 -6.74 -34.06 8.06
N ASP A 525 -6.53 -35.32 7.73
CA ASP A 525 -7.20 -36.42 8.41
C ASP A 525 -6.88 -36.34 9.92
N GLU A 526 -7.93 -36.28 10.73
CA GLU A 526 -7.88 -36.28 12.19
C GLU A 526 -8.24 -37.68 12.70
N LEU A 527 -7.37 -38.22 13.56
CA LEU A 527 -7.69 -39.40 14.37
C LEU A 527 -8.37 -38.93 15.66
N ARG A 528 -9.71 -38.92 15.71
CA ARG A 528 -10.43 -38.53 16.92
C ARG A 528 -10.56 -39.68 17.88
N LEU A 529 -10.06 -39.49 19.10
CA LEU A 529 -10.16 -40.48 20.16
C LEU A 529 -11.56 -40.42 20.79
N LYS A 530 -12.43 -41.37 20.45
CA LYS A 530 -13.75 -41.54 21.08
C LYS A 530 -13.61 -42.40 22.34
N LEU A 531 -13.89 -41.78 23.48
CA LEU A 531 -13.83 -42.41 24.80
C LEU A 531 -15.15 -43.10 25.15
N ASP A 532 -15.06 -44.32 25.69
CA ASP A 532 -16.18 -45.00 26.35
C ASP A 532 -16.17 -44.64 27.84
N TYR A 533 -16.98 -43.65 28.20
CA TYR A 533 -17.07 -43.15 29.57
C TYR A 533 -17.52 -44.22 30.59
N LYS A 534 -18.28 -45.24 30.17
CA LYS A 534 -18.71 -46.32 31.07
C LYS A 534 -17.52 -47.21 31.43
N LYS A 535 -16.71 -47.57 30.44
CA LYS A 535 -15.50 -48.37 30.66
C LYS A 535 -14.42 -47.60 31.41
N LEU A 536 -14.23 -46.31 31.10
CA LEU A 536 -13.32 -45.43 31.86
C LEU A 536 -13.64 -45.41 33.35
N ALA A 537 -14.92 -45.25 33.71
CA ALA A 537 -15.36 -45.26 35.10
C ALA A 537 -15.13 -46.62 35.79
N GLN A 538 -15.34 -47.74 35.08
CA GLN A 538 -15.10 -49.09 35.62
C GLN A 538 -13.63 -49.33 35.97
N VAL A 539 -12.71 -48.71 35.24
CA VAL A 539 -11.26 -48.87 35.46
C VAL A 539 -10.64 -47.75 36.29
N GLY A 540 -11.44 -46.81 36.79
CA GLY A 540 -10.98 -45.70 37.62
C GLY A 540 -10.14 -44.66 36.88
N LEU A 541 -10.40 -44.45 35.57
CA LEU A 541 -9.72 -43.47 34.74
C LEU A 541 -10.64 -42.28 34.40
N THR A 542 -10.05 -41.10 34.30
CA THR A 542 -10.72 -39.88 33.81
C THR A 542 -10.32 -39.56 32.38
N ALA A 543 -11.10 -38.71 31.70
CA ALA A 543 -10.72 -38.22 30.38
C ALA A 543 -9.42 -37.40 30.40
N ILE A 544 -9.09 -36.78 31.54
CA ILE A 544 -7.85 -36.01 31.73
C ILE A 544 -6.64 -36.94 31.70
N ASP A 545 -6.71 -38.09 32.39
CA ASP A 545 -5.61 -39.06 32.43
C ASP A 545 -5.27 -39.57 31.03
N VAL A 546 -6.31 -39.84 30.24
CA VAL A 546 -6.16 -40.26 28.84
C VAL A 546 -5.56 -39.14 27.98
N ALA A 547 -6.12 -37.92 28.08
CA ALA A 547 -5.67 -36.79 27.28
C ALA A 547 -4.20 -36.42 27.60
N GLN A 548 -3.81 -36.42 28.87
CA GLN A 548 -2.43 -36.16 29.30
C GLN A 548 -1.50 -37.26 28.81
N THR A 549 -1.86 -38.53 28.97
CA THR A 549 -1.01 -39.66 28.52
C THR A 549 -0.80 -39.62 27.01
N VAL A 550 -1.86 -39.40 26.22
CA VAL A 550 -1.75 -39.29 24.76
C VAL A 550 -0.92 -38.06 24.37
N ARG A 551 -1.13 -36.90 25.02
CA ARG A 551 -0.32 -35.71 24.73
C ARG A 551 1.15 -35.93 25.05
N SER A 552 1.46 -36.43 26.24
CA SER A 552 2.84 -36.75 26.65
C SER A 552 3.46 -37.78 25.72
N ALA A 553 2.72 -38.75 25.21
CA ALA A 553 3.24 -39.74 24.30
C ALA A 553 3.64 -39.17 22.92
N PHE A 554 2.82 -38.30 22.31
CA PHE A 554 3.02 -37.85 20.92
C PHE A 554 3.59 -36.44 20.76
N ASP A 555 2.98 -35.44 21.40
CA ASP A 555 3.44 -34.03 21.40
C ASP A 555 4.66 -33.86 22.32
N GLY A 556 4.71 -34.70 23.35
CA GLY A 556 5.65 -34.58 24.44
C GLY A 556 5.16 -33.57 25.48
N THR A 557 5.70 -33.67 26.70
CA THR A 557 5.40 -32.72 27.76
C THR A 557 6.70 -32.20 28.34
N ILE A 558 6.82 -30.88 28.41
CA ILE A 558 7.91 -30.21 29.10
C ILE A 558 7.63 -30.31 30.59
N ILE A 559 8.52 -30.98 31.33
CA ILE A 559 8.30 -31.30 32.74
C ILE A 559 8.96 -30.28 33.66
N THR A 560 10.14 -29.85 33.25
CA THR A 560 11.00 -28.90 33.95
C THR A 560 12.04 -28.38 32.96
N SER A 561 12.84 -27.41 33.37
CA SER A 561 13.93 -26.83 32.59
C SER A 561 15.14 -26.60 33.49
N ILE A 562 16.32 -26.45 32.89
CA ILE A 562 17.53 -25.94 33.55
C ILE A 562 18.05 -24.74 32.78
N ARG A 563 18.83 -23.89 33.44
CA ARG A 563 19.50 -22.78 32.78
C ARG A 563 20.99 -23.07 32.63
N ARG A 564 21.47 -23.18 31.39
CA ARG A 564 22.88 -23.37 31.05
C ARG A 564 23.35 -22.22 30.18
N GLU A 565 24.44 -21.56 30.58
CA GLU A 565 25.08 -20.49 29.78
C GLU A 565 24.13 -19.34 29.36
N GLY A 566 23.10 -19.10 30.16
CA GLY A 566 22.09 -18.07 29.88
C GLY A 566 20.87 -18.58 29.11
N GLU A 567 20.95 -19.76 28.49
CA GLU A 567 19.88 -20.44 27.76
C GLU A 567 19.05 -21.37 28.66
N GLU A 568 17.78 -21.54 28.32
CA GLU A 568 16.87 -22.47 29.00
C GLU A 568 16.80 -23.78 28.21
N ILE A 569 17.08 -24.90 28.87
CA ILE A 569 17.04 -26.25 28.28
C ILE A 569 15.84 -26.99 28.86
N ASP A 570 14.88 -27.31 28.00
CA ASP A 570 13.64 -27.99 28.36
C ASP A 570 13.79 -29.53 28.41
N PHE A 571 13.30 -30.12 29.49
CA PHE A 571 13.15 -31.58 29.61
C PHE A 571 11.79 -32.01 29.05
N ARG A 572 11.77 -32.32 27.75
CA ARG A 572 10.59 -32.87 27.06
C ARG A 572 10.57 -34.39 27.13
N VAL A 573 9.52 -34.95 27.73
CA VAL A 573 9.23 -36.39 27.81
C VAL A 573 8.26 -36.78 26.71
N ARG A 574 8.60 -37.80 25.90
CA ARG A 574 7.74 -38.34 24.82
C ARG A 574 7.99 -39.82 24.54
N LEU A 575 7.17 -40.47 23.71
CA LEU A 575 7.52 -41.79 23.16
C LEU A 575 8.73 -41.68 22.23
N LYS A 576 9.57 -42.71 22.19
CA LYS A 576 10.61 -42.86 21.17
C LYS A 576 9.98 -43.06 19.79
N ASN A 577 10.35 -42.22 18.82
CA ASN A 577 9.82 -42.23 17.45
C ASN A 577 8.28 -42.13 17.35
N PRO A 578 7.64 -41.10 17.94
CA PRO A 578 6.18 -41.03 18.02
C PRO A 578 5.51 -40.96 16.64
N LYS A 579 6.21 -40.38 15.65
CA LYS A 579 5.77 -40.25 14.24
C LYS A 579 5.64 -41.59 13.51
N ASN A 580 6.29 -42.65 14.01
CA ASN A 580 6.29 -43.97 13.36
C ASN A 580 5.17 -44.89 13.85
N TYR A 581 4.41 -44.48 14.88
CA TYR A 581 3.30 -45.28 15.39
C TYR A 581 2.07 -45.13 14.48
N ARG A 582 1.57 -46.26 14.00
CA ARG A 582 0.24 -46.36 13.37
C ARG A 582 -0.85 -46.29 14.45
N ALA A 583 -2.08 -46.02 14.03
CA ALA A 583 -3.27 -46.00 14.91
C ALA A 583 -3.35 -47.24 15.84
N GLU A 584 -3.04 -48.43 15.32
CA GLU A 584 -3.00 -49.69 16.07
C GLU A 584 -1.95 -49.70 17.20
N GLY A 585 -0.81 -49.04 16.98
CA GLY A 585 0.25 -48.90 17.96
C GLY A 585 -0.15 -47.98 19.11
N VAL A 586 -0.92 -46.92 18.83
CA VAL A 586 -1.41 -45.99 19.85
C VAL A 586 -2.40 -46.66 20.80
N MET A 587 -3.19 -47.62 20.31
CA MET A 587 -4.15 -48.36 21.12
C MET A 587 -3.50 -49.27 22.18
N LYS A 588 -2.20 -49.56 22.05
CA LYS A 588 -1.41 -50.31 23.03
C LYS A 588 -0.82 -49.43 24.13
N LEU A 589 -0.97 -48.10 24.04
CA LEU A 589 -0.44 -47.16 25.02
C LEU A 589 -1.08 -47.42 26.40
N PRO A 590 -0.30 -47.73 27.44
CA PRO A 590 -0.84 -47.95 28.77
C PRO A 590 -1.16 -46.61 29.45
N VAL A 591 -2.36 -46.50 30.01
CA VAL A 591 -2.80 -45.38 30.85
C VAL A 591 -2.88 -45.87 32.29
N ALA A 592 -2.27 -45.13 33.21
CA ALA A 592 -2.27 -45.48 34.63
C ALA A 592 -3.52 -44.96 35.33
N ASN A 593 -4.20 -45.81 36.09
CA ASN A 593 -5.28 -45.39 36.98
C ASN A 593 -4.74 -44.97 38.36
N ASN A 594 -5.64 -44.45 39.21
CA ASN A 594 -5.31 -44.01 40.58
C ASN A 594 -4.81 -45.14 41.50
N GLN A 595 -4.93 -46.40 41.09
CA GLN A 595 -4.43 -47.57 41.80
C GLN A 595 -3.06 -48.03 41.28
N GLY A 596 -2.45 -47.30 40.32
CA GLY A 596 -1.17 -47.64 39.71
C GLY A 596 -1.24 -48.77 38.67
N GLN A 597 -2.44 -49.19 38.25
CA GLN A 597 -2.63 -50.22 37.23
C GLN A 597 -2.51 -49.59 35.83
N LEU A 598 -1.74 -50.25 34.96
CA LEU A 598 -1.53 -49.86 33.57
C LEU A 598 -2.56 -50.54 32.67
N ILE A 599 -3.41 -49.76 32.01
CA ILE A 599 -4.51 -50.27 31.19
C ILE A 599 -4.36 -49.78 29.75
N PRO A 600 -4.32 -50.67 28.74
CA PRO A 600 -4.18 -50.26 27.35
C PRO A 600 -5.32 -49.36 26.88
N LEU A 601 -4.99 -48.31 26.14
CA LEU A 601 -5.93 -47.32 25.61
C LEU A 601 -7.10 -47.95 24.83
N GLY A 602 -6.84 -49.02 24.06
CA GLY A 602 -7.85 -49.72 23.27
C GLY A 602 -8.96 -50.41 24.06
N VAL A 603 -8.82 -50.56 25.39
CA VAL A 603 -9.87 -51.15 26.23
C VAL A 603 -11.09 -50.21 26.34
N PHE A 604 -10.84 -48.90 26.41
CA PHE A 604 -11.85 -47.87 26.73
C PHE A 604 -11.88 -46.70 25.72
N ALA A 605 -11.10 -46.77 24.65
CA ALA A 605 -11.12 -45.77 23.58
C ALA A 605 -11.00 -46.42 22.20
N ARG A 606 -11.47 -45.71 21.17
CA ARG A 606 -11.33 -46.07 19.76
C ARG A 606 -11.03 -44.84 18.91
N PHE A 607 -10.34 -45.01 17.80
CA PHE A 607 -10.20 -43.94 16.82
C PHE A 607 -11.41 -43.88 15.90
N ASP A 608 -11.75 -42.65 15.53
CA ASP A 608 -12.68 -42.31 14.47
C ASP A 608 -11.93 -41.38 13.51
N GLU A 609 -11.69 -41.85 12.29
CA GLU A 609 -11.02 -41.05 11.27
C GLU A 609 -12.04 -40.07 10.68
N THR A 610 -11.71 -38.79 10.73
CA THR A 610 -12.55 -37.73 10.15
C THR A 610 -11.65 -36.66 9.59
N VAL A 611 -12.11 -35.94 8.57
CA VAL A 611 -11.40 -34.76 8.09
C VAL A 611 -11.70 -33.59 9.01
N GLY A 612 -10.67 -32.99 9.61
CA GLY A 612 -10.79 -31.72 10.35
C GLY A 612 -10.76 -30.52 9.41
N PRO A 613 -11.29 -29.34 9.79
CA PRO A 613 -11.03 -28.11 9.05
C PRO A 613 -9.55 -27.71 9.23
N SER A 614 -8.88 -27.21 8.18
CA SER A 614 -7.48 -26.77 8.30
C SER A 614 -7.37 -25.55 9.22
N VAL A 615 -8.30 -24.60 9.07
CA VAL A 615 -8.41 -23.36 9.84
C VAL A 615 -9.88 -23.00 9.99
N ILE A 616 -10.23 -22.38 11.12
CA ILE A 616 -11.57 -21.83 11.35
C ILE A 616 -11.47 -20.31 11.38
N HIS A 617 -11.92 -19.68 10.30
CA HIS A 617 -11.98 -18.23 10.21
C HIS A 617 -13.17 -17.68 10.98
N HIS A 618 -12.96 -16.53 11.64
CA HIS A 618 -13.99 -15.83 12.38
C HIS A 618 -14.08 -14.37 11.94
N THR A 619 -15.30 -13.84 11.88
CA THR A 619 -15.57 -12.42 11.67
C THR A 619 -16.54 -11.95 12.75
N SER A 620 -16.12 -10.95 13.55
CA SER A 620 -16.90 -10.42 14.68
C SER A 620 -17.39 -11.51 15.65
N GLY A 621 -16.53 -12.49 15.96
CA GLY A 621 -16.82 -13.57 16.91
C GLY A 621 -17.71 -14.71 16.37
N LYS A 622 -18.07 -14.69 15.10
CA LYS A 622 -18.82 -15.79 14.44
C LYS A 622 -17.95 -16.46 13.38
N ARG A 623 -18.17 -17.75 13.14
CA ARG A 623 -17.48 -18.48 12.06
C ARG A 623 -17.83 -17.86 10.70
N ALA A 624 -16.84 -17.80 9.84
CA ALA A 624 -16.96 -17.20 8.52
C ALA A 624 -16.26 -18.07 7.46
N VAL A 625 -16.81 -18.06 6.25
CA VAL A 625 -16.17 -18.63 5.05
C VAL A 625 -16.10 -17.53 4.02
N ARG A 626 -14.88 -17.26 3.57
CA ARG A 626 -14.56 -16.24 2.60
C ARG A 626 -14.28 -16.92 1.27
N ILE A 627 -14.84 -16.37 0.20
CA ILE A 627 -14.69 -16.86 -1.16
C ILE A 627 -14.11 -15.70 -1.96
N THR A 628 -12.99 -15.95 -2.62
CA THR A 628 -12.27 -14.95 -3.42
C THR A 628 -12.12 -15.43 -4.85
N ALA A 629 -12.07 -14.51 -5.80
CA ALA A 629 -11.77 -14.83 -7.19
C ALA A 629 -11.06 -13.67 -7.88
N GLU A 630 -10.32 -14.01 -8.94
CA GLU A 630 -9.74 -13.06 -9.87
C GLU A 630 -10.69 -12.82 -11.06
N THR A 631 -10.60 -11.65 -11.67
CA THR A 631 -11.40 -11.28 -12.84
C THR A 631 -10.52 -10.77 -13.96
N ASP A 632 -10.76 -11.27 -15.17
CA ASP A 632 -10.21 -10.72 -16.39
C ASP A 632 -11.00 -9.47 -16.80
N ASN A 633 -10.39 -8.31 -16.56
CA ASN A 633 -10.95 -6.99 -16.85
C ASN A 633 -11.21 -6.73 -18.35
N ASP A 634 -10.73 -7.60 -19.26
CA ASP A 634 -11.06 -7.55 -20.68
C ASP A 634 -12.38 -8.24 -21.02
N VAL A 635 -12.82 -9.18 -20.18
CA VAL A 635 -14.02 -9.99 -20.40
C VAL A 635 -15.17 -9.56 -19.49
N ILE A 636 -14.90 -9.35 -18.20
CA ILE A 636 -15.92 -8.97 -17.22
C ILE A 636 -15.31 -8.13 -16.10
N THR A 637 -16.02 -7.07 -15.69
CA THR A 637 -15.54 -6.20 -14.61
C THR A 637 -15.89 -6.78 -13.23
N PRO A 638 -15.08 -6.51 -12.18
CA PRO A 638 -15.38 -6.92 -10.81
C PRO A 638 -16.78 -6.46 -10.35
N VAL A 639 -17.18 -5.24 -10.76
CA VAL A 639 -18.50 -4.66 -10.48
C VAL A 639 -19.63 -5.52 -11.05
N GLU A 640 -19.50 -5.97 -12.29
CA GLU A 640 -20.52 -6.79 -12.94
C GLU A 640 -20.64 -8.16 -12.26
N VAL A 641 -19.51 -8.77 -11.88
CA VAL A 641 -19.49 -10.06 -11.16
C VAL A 641 -20.16 -9.92 -9.80
N ASN A 642 -19.79 -8.91 -9.02
CA ASN A 642 -20.34 -8.71 -7.68
C ASN A 642 -21.82 -8.31 -7.71
N GLN A 643 -22.27 -7.54 -8.70
CA GLN A 643 -23.71 -7.29 -8.90
C GLN A 643 -24.48 -8.58 -9.20
N LYS A 644 -23.93 -9.46 -10.06
CA LYS A 644 -24.52 -10.78 -10.33
C LYS A 644 -24.59 -11.62 -9.06
N LEU A 645 -23.52 -11.68 -8.27
CA LEU A 645 -23.49 -12.38 -6.97
C LEU A 645 -24.51 -11.81 -5.98
N LYS A 646 -24.57 -10.49 -5.86
CA LYS A 646 -25.51 -9.80 -4.97
C LYS A 646 -26.95 -10.12 -5.33
N ASN A 647 -27.31 -10.02 -6.61
CA ASN A 647 -28.65 -10.33 -7.09
C ASN A 647 -29.04 -11.79 -6.82
N GLU A 648 -28.09 -12.72 -6.95
CA GLU A 648 -28.33 -14.16 -6.78
C GLU A 648 -28.41 -14.60 -5.31
N PHE A 649 -27.51 -14.09 -4.45
CA PHE A 649 -27.30 -14.62 -3.10
C PHE A 649 -27.78 -13.71 -1.96
N GLU A 650 -27.91 -12.39 -2.14
CA GLU A 650 -28.26 -11.47 -1.04
C GLU A 650 -29.64 -11.77 -0.45
N LYS A 651 -30.66 -11.93 -1.29
CA LYS A 651 -32.02 -12.26 -0.84
C LYS A 651 -32.11 -13.64 -0.20
N LYS A 652 -31.37 -14.62 -0.74
CA LYS A 652 -31.32 -16.00 -0.20
C LYS A 652 -30.64 -16.00 1.16
N ALA A 653 -29.51 -15.30 1.30
CA ALA A 653 -28.80 -15.17 2.56
C ALA A 653 -29.62 -14.44 3.64
N ALA A 654 -30.31 -13.35 3.27
CA ALA A 654 -31.16 -12.59 4.19
C ALA A 654 -32.36 -13.39 4.73
N SER A 655 -32.82 -14.40 3.99
CA SER A 655 -33.92 -15.27 4.43
C SER A 655 -33.55 -16.25 5.54
N VAL A 656 -32.25 -16.47 5.80
CA VAL A 656 -31.77 -17.42 6.80
C VAL A 656 -31.46 -16.70 8.13
N PRO A 657 -32.13 -17.04 9.25
CA PRO A 657 -31.89 -16.39 10.53
C PRO A 657 -30.44 -16.52 11.01
N GLY A 658 -29.84 -15.40 11.42
CA GLY A 658 -28.48 -15.37 11.96
C GLY A 658 -27.36 -15.51 10.91
N PHE A 659 -27.72 -15.64 9.63
CA PHE A 659 -26.80 -15.68 8.49
C PHE A 659 -26.58 -14.26 7.96
N ARG A 660 -25.33 -13.85 7.75
CA ARG A 660 -24.99 -12.56 7.15
C ARG A 660 -24.07 -12.75 5.98
N LEU A 661 -24.36 -12.06 4.90
CA LEU A 661 -23.50 -11.96 3.72
C LEU A 661 -22.82 -10.59 3.75
N LYS A 662 -21.49 -10.60 3.66
CA LYS A 662 -20.68 -9.39 3.50
C LYS A 662 -19.94 -9.49 2.17
N PHE A 663 -20.11 -8.48 1.32
CA PHE A 663 -19.24 -8.25 0.17
C PHE A 663 -18.06 -7.40 0.62
N GLY A 664 -16.88 -7.71 0.13
CA GLY A 664 -15.65 -6.97 0.41
C GLY A 664 -14.78 -6.85 -0.83
N GLY A 665 -13.48 -6.71 -0.59
CA GLY A 665 -12.49 -6.63 -1.64
C GLY A 665 -12.50 -5.31 -2.40
N GLN A 666 -11.97 -5.37 -3.61
CA GLN A 666 -11.61 -4.20 -4.39
C GLN A 666 -12.81 -3.29 -4.70
N GLU A 667 -14.00 -3.86 -4.94
CA GLU A 667 -15.21 -3.08 -5.25
C GLU A 667 -15.73 -2.28 -4.03
N GLU A 668 -15.70 -2.86 -2.82
CA GLU A 668 -16.17 -2.16 -1.60
C GLU A 668 -15.32 -0.90 -1.38
N GLU A 669 -14.00 -1.05 -1.41
CA GLU A 669 -13.06 0.08 -1.29
C GLU A 669 -13.23 1.08 -2.43
N MET A 670 -13.45 0.61 -3.67
CA MET A 670 -13.74 1.47 -4.81
C MET A 670 -15.00 2.33 -4.57
N MET A 671 -16.09 1.71 -4.09
CA MET A 671 -17.36 2.40 -3.83
C MET A 671 -17.27 3.39 -2.67
N ILE A 672 -16.57 3.04 -1.59
CA ILE A 672 -16.30 3.94 -0.46
C ILE A 672 -15.50 5.15 -0.96
N SER A 673 -14.46 4.90 -1.74
CA SER A 673 -13.56 5.92 -2.27
C SER A 673 -14.25 6.85 -3.27
N PHE A 674 -15.08 6.32 -4.19
CA PHE A 674 -15.87 7.13 -5.13
C PHE A 674 -16.93 7.99 -4.45
N LYS A 675 -17.64 7.45 -3.45
CA LYS A 675 -18.60 8.25 -2.66
C LYS A 675 -17.87 9.39 -1.94
N GLY A 676 -16.71 9.09 -1.36
CA GLY A 676 -15.82 10.08 -0.75
C GLY A 676 -15.36 11.13 -1.76
N PHE A 677 -14.90 10.72 -2.94
CA PHE A 677 -14.47 11.62 -4.01
C PHE A 677 -15.60 12.51 -4.52
N TYR A 678 -16.79 11.97 -4.77
CA TYR A 678 -17.94 12.76 -5.20
C TYR A 678 -18.33 13.81 -4.15
N PHE A 679 -18.33 13.41 -2.87
CA PHE A 679 -18.55 14.34 -1.77
C PHE A 679 -17.46 15.42 -1.72
N ALA A 680 -16.19 15.04 -1.83
CA ALA A 680 -15.06 15.95 -1.84
C ALA A 680 -15.14 16.96 -3.01
N MET A 681 -15.46 16.49 -4.22
CA MET A 681 -15.66 17.33 -5.40
C MET A 681 -16.81 18.33 -5.20
N LEU A 682 -17.94 17.88 -4.63
CA LEU A 682 -19.08 18.76 -4.35
C LEU A 682 -18.72 19.85 -3.34
N VAL A 683 -18.02 19.48 -2.26
CA VAL A 683 -17.53 20.45 -1.26
C VAL A 683 -16.54 21.42 -1.91
N ALA A 684 -15.60 20.94 -2.73
CA ALA A 684 -14.63 21.80 -3.44
C ALA A 684 -15.35 22.83 -4.32
N LEU A 685 -16.31 22.40 -5.14
CA LEU A 685 -17.09 23.28 -6.01
C LEU A 685 -17.88 24.31 -5.23
N LEU A 686 -18.53 23.92 -4.12
CA LEU A 686 -19.27 24.86 -3.27
C LEU A 686 -18.33 25.86 -2.57
N SER A 687 -17.21 25.40 -2.02
CA SER A 687 -16.22 26.25 -1.37
C SER A 687 -15.61 27.26 -2.35
N ILE A 688 -15.24 26.83 -3.56
CA ILE A 688 -14.77 27.71 -4.63
C ILE A 688 -15.87 28.70 -5.04
N TYR A 689 -17.11 28.24 -5.20
CA TYR A 689 -18.24 29.11 -5.52
C TYR A 689 -18.40 30.24 -4.49
N PHE A 690 -18.46 29.91 -3.19
CA PHE A 690 -18.60 30.90 -2.13
C PHE A 690 -17.42 31.89 -2.09
N LEU A 691 -16.19 31.40 -2.27
CA LEU A 691 -15.02 32.27 -2.34
C LEU A 691 -15.12 33.25 -3.51
N LEU A 692 -15.52 32.76 -4.68
CA LEU A 692 -15.67 33.61 -5.88
C LEU A 692 -16.81 34.62 -5.74
N VAL A 693 -17.90 34.28 -5.06
CA VAL A 693 -18.98 35.23 -4.75
C VAL A 693 -18.44 36.38 -3.91
N ILE A 694 -17.65 36.08 -2.88
CA ILE A 694 -17.01 37.08 -2.01
C ILE A 694 -16.01 37.93 -2.80
N LEU A 695 -15.24 37.32 -3.70
CA LEU A 695 -14.21 38.00 -4.48
C LEU A 695 -14.77 39.00 -5.51
N PHE A 696 -15.83 38.60 -6.24
CA PHE A 696 -16.38 39.37 -7.36
C PHE A 696 -17.65 40.13 -7.03
N ASP A 697 -18.12 40.06 -5.77
CA ASP A 697 -19.39 40.65 -5.31
C ASP A 697 -20.56 40.36 -6.26
N SER A 698 -20.64 39.11 -6.72
CA SER A 698 -21.56 38.69 -7.78
C SER A 698 -21.92 37.22 -7.69
N TYR A 699 -23.20 36.91 -7.84
CA TYR A 699 -23.69 35.52 -7.89
C TYR A 699 -23.51 34.84 -9.25
N LEU A 700 -23.36 35.62 -10.33
CA LEU A 700 -23.29 35.11 -11.71
C LEU A 700 -21.86 34.96 -12.22
N GLN A 701 -20.94 35.83 -11.83
CA GLN A 701 -19.54 35.72 -12.27
C GLN A 701 -18.89 34.40 -11.83
N PRO A 702 -19.11 33.88 -10.60
CA PRO A 702 -18.64 32.56 -10.21
C PRO A 702 -19.10 31.44 -11.15
N PHE A 703 -20.33 31.46 -11.64
CA PHE A 703 -20.81 30.48 -12.62
C PHE A 703 -20.07 30.58 -13.96
N ILE A 704 -19.73 31.79 -14.41
CA ILE A 704 -18.92 31.98 -15.63
C ILE A 704 -17.54 31.36 -15.42
N ILE A 705 -16.92 31.60 -14.26
CA ILE A 705 -15.60 31.06 -13.93
C ILE A 705 -15.65 29.54 -13.87
N MET A 706 -16.59 28.98 -13.11
CA MET A 706 -16.73 27.53 -12.92
C MET A 706 -17.21 26.79 -14.18
N SER A 707 -17.72 27.50 -15.20
CA SER A 707 -18.14 26.88 -16.47
C SER A 707 -16.99 26.21 -17.23
N ILE A 708 -15.74 26.52 -16.88
CA ILE A 708 -14.55 25.86 -17.44
C ILE A 708 -14.27 24.49 -16.83
N ILE A 709 -14.78 24.20 -15.63
CA ILE A 709 -14.46 22.97 -14.88
C ILE A 709 -14.85 21.70 -15.66
N PRO A 710 -16.03 21.60 -16.30
CA PRO A 710 -16.35 20.47 -17.18
C PRO A 710 -15.34 20.28 -18.32
N PHE A 711 -14.74 21.36 -18.83
CA PHE A 711 -13.71 21.27 -19.87
C PHE A 711 -12.33 20.87 -19.31
N ALA A 712 -12.07 21.11 -18.03
CA ALA A 712 -10.92 20.51 -17.35
C ALA A 712 -10.99 18.98 -17.38
N VAL A 713 -12.19 18.41 -17.18
CA VAL A 713 -12.43 16.96 -17.32
C VAL A 713 -12.11 16.50 -18.74
N VAL A 714 -12.54 17.24 -19.76
CA VAL A 714 -12.22 16.95 -21.17
C VAL A 714 -10.70 16.92 -21.40
N GLY A 715 -9.96 17.88 -20.83
CA GLY A 715 -8.49 17.90 -20.91
C GLY A 715 -7.84 16.66 -20.28
N VAL A 716 -8.32 16.25 -19.10
CA VAL A 716 -7.87 15.03 -18.40
C VAL A 716 -8.16 13.78 -19.25
N LEU A 717 -9.38 13.65 -19.76
CA LEU A 717 -9.80 12.51 -20.56
C LEU A 717 -9.02 12.40 -21.87
N LEU A 718 -8.81 13.52 -22.57
CA LEU A 718 -7.96 13.57 -23.76
C LEU A 718 -6.53 13.15 -23.44
N THR A 719 -6.00 13.60 -22.30
CA THR A 719 -4.64 13.22 -21.88
C THR A 719 -4.50 11.72 -21.72
N LEU A 720 -5.44 11.08 -21.01
CA LEU A 720 -5.42 9.62 -20.79
C LEU A 720 -5.56 8.85 -22.10
N ILE A 721 -6.44 9.29 -23.01
CA ILE A 721 -6.61 8.67 -24.33
C ILE A 721 -5.32 8.79 -25.16
N LEU A 722 -4.71 9.97 -25.19
CA LEU A 722 -3.50 10.21 -25.98
C LEU A 722 -2.29 9.40 -25.49
N HIS A 723 -2.22 9.11 -24.19
CA HIS A 723 -1.13 8.33 -23.58
C HIS A 723 -1.49 6.86 -23.39
N ASN A 724 -2.66 6.41 -23.86
CA ASN A 724 -3.16 5.05 -23.70
C ASN A 724 -3.13 4.56 -22.24
N MET A 725 -3.52 5.44 -21.30
CA MET A 725 -3.55 5.14 -19.87
C MET A 725 -4.98 4.93 -19.36
N PRO A 726 -5.20 4.01 -18.40
CA PRO A 726 -6.50 3.84 -17.77
C PRO A 726 -6.85 5.04 -16.89
N LEU A 727 -8.14 5.21 -16.61
CA LEU A 727 -8.58 6.16 -15.59
C LEU A 727 -8.35 5.54 -14.22
N THR A 728 -7.42 6.09 -13.43
CA THR A 728 -7.11 5.60 -12.08
C THR A 728 -7.64 6.50 -10.99
N PHE A 729 -7.71 5.99 -9.76
CA PHE A 729 -8.11 6.82 -8.61
C PHE A 729 -7.13 7.98 -8.38
N ILE A 730 -5.83 7.75 -8.58
CA ILE A 730 -4.79 8.78 -8.48
C ILE A 730 -4.95 9.84 -9.58
N ALA A 731 -5.33 9.46 -10.80
CA ALA A 731 -5.66 10.41 -11.88
C ALA A 731 -6.87 11.32 -11.53
N LEU A 732 -7.87 10.82 -10.81
CA LEU A 732 -9.01 11.62 -10.34
C LEU A 732 -8.58 12.71 -9.34
N ILE A 733 -7.56 12.43 -8.52
CA ILE A 733 -6.99 13.46 -7.63
C ILE A 733 -6.25 14.51 -8.44
N GLY A 734 -5.53 14.11 -9.50
CA GLY A 734 -4.94 15.06 -10.46
C GLY A 734 -5.98 15.96 -11.12
N MET A 735 -7.12 15.40 -11.52
CA MET A 735 -8.26 16.16 -12.02
C MET A 735 -8.79 17.17 -11.00
N LEU A 736 -8.94 16.77 -9.73
CA LEU A 736 -9.41 17.66 -8.67
C LEU A 736 -8.40 18.80 -8.38
N GLY A 737 -7.10 18.52 -8.47
CA GLY A 737 -6.06 19.55 -8.43
C GLY A 737 -6.12 20.52 -9.61
N LEU A 738 -6.35 20.00 -10.83
CA LEU A 738 -6.50 20.79 -12.05
C LEU A 738 -7.67 21.77 -11.96
N VAL A 739 -8.76 21.43 -11.26
CA VAL A 739 -9.90 22.35 -11.03
C VAL A 739 -9.44 23.66 -10.38
N GLY A 740 -8.59 23.60 -9.36
CA GLY A 740 -8.07 24.79 -8.69
C GLY A 740 -7.22 25.66 -9.62
N VAL A 741 -6.27 25.03 -10.33
CA VAL A 741 -5.34 25.72 -11.24
C VAL A 741 -6.08 26.38 -12.41
N VAL A 742 -7.04 25.71 -13.03
CA VAL A 742 -7.80 26.26 -14.17
C VAL A 742 -8.71 27.43 -13.74
N VAL A 743 -9.26 27.35 -12.53
CA VAL A 743 -10.06 28.45 -11.96
C VAL A 743 -9.21 29.70 -11.79
N ASN A 744 -7.95 29.56 -11.36
CA ASN A 744 -6.99 30.69 -11.25
C ASN A 744 -6.86 31.47 -12.57
N ASP A 745 -6.50 30.80 -13.68
CA ASP A 745 -6.33 31.45 -14.99
C ASP A 745 -7.59 32.23 -15.42
N THR A 746 -8.77 31.69 -15.05
CA THR A 746 -10.06 32.28 -15.34
C THR A 746 -10.38 33.49 -14.46
N ILE A 747 -10.01 33.47 -13.17
CA ILE A 747 -10.15 34.61 -12.24
C ILE A 747 -9.39 35.82 -12.78
N VAL A 748 -8.12 35.62 -13.17
CA VAL A 748 -7.26 36.70 -13.66
C VAL A 748 -7.79 37.27 -14.99
N MET A 749 -8.30 36.41 -15.88
CA MET A 749 -8.92 36.83 -17.13
C MET A 749 -10.19 37.67 -16.88
N ILE A 750 -11.13 37.20 -16.05
CA ILE A 750 -12.39 37.91 -15.80
C ILE A 750 -12.16 39.21 -15.03
N SER A 751 -11.25 39.22 -14.05
CA SER A 751 -10.87 40.44 -13.33
C SER A 751 -10.39 41.53 -14.29
N HIS A 752 -9.55 41.17 -15.27
CA HIS A 752 -9.10 42.11 -16.28
C HIS A 752 -10.20 42.56 -17.24
N ILE A 753 -11.07 41.64 -17.67
CA ILE A 753 -12.23 41.99 -18.51
C ILE A 753 -13.16 42.96 -17.78
N ASN A 754 -13.43 42.73 -16.49
CA ASN A 754 -14.24 43.62 -15.66
C ASN A 754 -13.62 45.02 -15.61
N LYS A 755 -12.32 45.12 -15.30
CA LYS A 755 -11.61 46.40 -15.23
C LYS A 755 -11.69 47.19 -16.54
N VAL A 756 -11.40 46.54 -17.68
CA VAL A 756 -11.48 47.20 -19.00
C VAL A 756 -12.92 47.60 -19.35
N CYS A 757 -13.92 46.80 -18.96
CA CYS A 757 -15.32 47.13 -19.22
C CYS A 757 -15.85 48.25 -18.30
N GLU A 758 -15.31 48.39 -17.09
CA GLU A 758 -15.59 49.51 -16.18
C GLU A 758 -14.99 50.82 -16.70
N GLU A 759 -13.75 50.78 -17.21
CA GLU A 759 -13.03 51.95 -17.73
C GLU A 759 -13.51 52.39 -19.13
N GLU A 760 -13.68 51.45 -20.06
CA GLU A 760 -13.94 51.74 -21.50
C GLU A 760 -15.37 51.39 -21.94
N GLY A 761 -16.19 50.86 -21.04
CA GLY A 761 -17.58 50.46 -21.31
C GLY A 761 -17.74 49.05 -21.90
N PHE A 762 -18.96 48.52 -21.79
CA PHE A 762 -19.30 47.16 -22.23
C PHE A 762 -19.52 47.05 -23.74
N HIS A 763 -18.45 46.71 -24.48
CA HIS A 763 -18.47 46.41 -25.91
C HIS A 763 -17.70 45.13 -26.24
N LEU A 764 -18.14 44.38 -27.26
CA LEU A 764 -17.43 43.17 -27.72
C LEU A 764 -15.98 43.46 -28.10
N LYS A 765 -15.70 44.66 -28.63
CA LYS A 765 -14.35 45.12 -28.96
C LYS A 765 -13.45 45.24 -27.72
N ASN A 766 -14.01 45.69 -26.60
CA ASN A 766 -13.27 45.88 -25.34
C ASN A 766 -13.03 44.53 -24.65
N ILE A 767 -14.00 43.62 -24.69
CA ILE A 767 -13.81 42.22 -24.26
C ILE A 767 -12.70 41.54 -25.08
N ALA A 768 -12.72 41.72 -26.41
CA ALA A 768 -11.67 41.19 -27.28
C ALA A 768 -10.29 41.80 -26.95
N LYS A 769 -10.21 43.12 -26.70
CA LYS A 769 -8.99 43.81 -26.30
C LYS A 769 -8.43 43.25 -24.98
N ALA A 770 -9.27 43.17 -23.95
CA ALA A 770 -8.90 42.61 -22.65
C ALA A 770 -8.42 41.15 -22.75
N SER A 771 -9.09 40.35 -23.58
CA SER A 771 -8.70 38.94 -23.83
C SER A 771 -7.33 38.84 -24.51
N VAL A 772 -7.03 39.73 -25.45
CA VAL A 772 -5.73 39.79 -26.16
C VAL A 772 -4.61 40.20 -25.23
N GLU A 773 -4.85 41.17 -24.35
CA GLU A 773 -3.87 41.61 -23.34
C GLU A 773 -3.52 40.50 -22.35
N ARG A 774 -4.45 39.57 -22.09
CA ARG A 774 -4.24 38.43 -21.19
C ARG A 774 -3.74 37.15 -21.86
N PHE A 775 -3.71 37.09 -23.18
CA PHE A 775 -3.22 35.92 -23.91
C PHE A 775 -1.78 35.53 -23.51
N ARG A 776 -0.87 36.52 -23.48
CA ARG A 776 0.54 36.27 -23.16
C ARG A 776 0.76 35.80 -21.72
N PRO A 777 0.22 36.48 -20.68
CA PRO A 777 0.31 36.00 -19.31
C PRO A 777 -0.23 34.58 -19.11
N VAL A 778 -1.41 34.27 -19.68
CA VAL A 778 -2.07 32.96 -19.50
C VAL A 778 -1.33 31.82 -20.21
N ILE A 779 -0.77 32.07 -21.40
CA ILE A 779 0.08 31.07 -22.07
C ILE A 779 1.39 30.85 -21.30
N LEU A 780 1.95 31.92 -20.72
CA LEU A 780 3.18 31.82 -19.95
C LEU A 780 2.99 31.00 -18.68
N THR A 781 1.93 31.24 -17.90
CA THR A 781 1.63 30.42 -16.70
C THR A 781 1.47 28.97 -17.09
N THR A 782 0.58 28.66 -18.05
CA THR A 782 0.34 27.28 -18.52
C THR A 782 1.60 26.57 -19.01
N LEU A 783 2.43 27.21 -19.83
CA LEU A 783 3.67 26.61 -20.32
C LEU A 783 4.67 26.36 -19.20
N THR A 784 4.68 27.23 -18.19
CA THR A 784 5.61 27.14 -17.06
C THR A 784 5.17 26.05 -16.08
N THR A 785 3.87 25.97 -15.74
CA THR A 785 3.30 24.87 -14.97
C THR A 785 3.53 23.53 -15.67
N PHE A 786 3.27 23.47 -16.99
CA PHE A 786 3.53 22.28 -17.80
C PHE A 786 5.01 21.90 -17.77
N ALA A 787 5.91 22.86 -17.94
CA ALA A 787 7.35 22.64 -17.86
C ALA A 787 7.79 22.14 -16.48
N GLY A 788 7.24 22.69 -15.39
CA GLY A 788 7.55 22.23 -14.03
C GLY A 788 7.14 20.78 -13.77
N LEU A 789 6.05 20.32 -14.40
CA LEU A 789 5.53 18.95 -14.25
C LEU A 789 6.05 17.96 -15.31
N LEU A 790 6.69 18.45 -16.39
CA LEU A 790 7.13 17.63 -17.52
C LEU A 790 8.16 16.56 -17.12
N PRO A 791 9.21 16.85 -16.31
CA PRO A 791 10.18 15.85 -15.93
C PRO A 791 9.53 14.64 -15.25
N THR A 792 8.66 14.90 -14.26
CA THR A 792 7.93 13.85 -13.54
C THR A 792 6.93 13.13 -14.43
N SER A 793 6.25 13.84 -15.34
CA SER A 793 5.26 13.25 -16.25
C SER A 793 5.83 12.15 -17.14
N TYR A 794 7.09 12.31 -17.56
CA TYR A 794 7.78 11.39 -18.48
C TYR A 794 8.98 10.66 -17.84
N GLY A 795 9.14 10.76 -16.52
CA GLY A 795 10.21 10.08 -15.79
C GLY A 795 11.64 10.60 -16.08
N ILE A 796 11.80 11.86 -16.49
CA ILE A 796 13.11 12.46 -16.78
C ILE A 796 13.87 12.72 -15.47
N GLY A 797 14.81 11.84 -15.13
CA GLY A 797 15.51 11.87 -13.84
C GLY A 797 15.00 10.84 -12.83
N GLY A 798 14.09 9.96 -13.28
CA GLY A 798 13.55 8.83 -12.53
C GLY A 798 12.05 8.73 -12.71
N ASP A 799 11.56 7.50 -12.86
CA ASP A 799 10.17 7.21 -13.19
C ASP A 799 9.37 6.76 -11.96
N LEU A 800 8.18 7.33 -11.79
CA LEU A 800 7.23 6.97 -10.74
C LEU A 800 5.87 6.62 -11.36
N PRO A 801 5.72 5.35 -11.81
CA PRO A 801 4.51 4.90 -12.50
C PRO A 801 3.21 5.14 -11.70
N GLU A 802 3.26 5.12 -10.37
CA GLU A 802 2.11 5.27 -9.49
C GLU A 802 1.47 6.66 -9.60
N ILE A 803 2.30 7.69 -9.77
CA ILE A 803 1.85 9.10 -9.79
C ILE A 803 1.78 9.66 -11.19
N ARG A 804 2.41 9.00 -12.16
CA ARG A 804 2.45 9.41 -13.56
C ARG A 804 1.06 9.79 -14.11
N PRO A 805 -0.02 9.00 -13.90
CA PRO A 805 -1.36 9.39 -14.38
C PRO A 805 -1.86 10.70 -13.78
N MET A 806 -1.57 10.97 -12.50
CA MET A 806 -1.95 12.23 -11.84
C MET A 806 -1.18 13.42 -12.41
N VAL A 807 0.14 13.28 -12.56
CA VAL A 807 0.99 14.39 -13.03
C VAL A 807 0.74 14.67 -14.50
N LEU A 808 0.61 13.65 -15.35
CA LEU A 808 0.29 13.81 -16.77
C LEU A 808 -1.07 14.50 -16.96
N THR A 809 -2.10 14.05 -16.24
CA THR A 809 -3.44 14.64 -16.35
C THR A 809 -3.49 16.09 -15.88
N MET A 810 -2.66 16.48 -14.92
CA MET A 810 -2.50 17.90 -14.55
C MET A 810 -1.74 18.68 -15.63
N ALA A 811 -0.59 18.17 -16.08
CA ALA A 811 0.28 18.86 -17.04
C ALA A 811 -0.43 19.10 -18.39
N TRP A 812 -0.86 18.02 -19.06
CA TRP A 812 -1.56 18.12 -20.34
C TRP A 812 -2.99 18.61 -20.20
N GLY A 813 -3.67 18.24 -19.11
CA GLY A 813 -5.00 18.76 -18.81
C GLY A 813 -5.01 20.27 -18.74
N LEU A 814 -3.99 20.90 -18.14
CA LEU A 814 -3.84 22.35 -18.14
C LEU A 814 -3.67 22.90 -19.56
N ILE A 815 -2.77 22.35 -20.38
CA ILE A 815 -2.60 22.80 -21.79
C ILE A 815 -3.93 22.80 -22.54
N PHE A 816 -4.64 21.67 -22.52
CA PHE A 816 -5.92 21.54 -23.24
C PHE A 816 -6.97 22.50 -22.68
N THR A 817 -7.03 22.63 -21.36
CA THR A 817 -8.02 23.49 -20.72
C THR A 817 -7.74 24.96 -20.98
N THR A 818 -6.49 25.41 -20.93
CA THR A 818 -6.09 26.79 -21.22
C THR A 818 -6.46 27.20 -22.63
N MET A 819 -6.25 26.32 -23.62
CA MET A 819 -6.70 26.57 -25.00
C MET A 819 -8.21 26.82 -25.07
N ILE A 820 -8.99 26.07 -24.29
CA ILE A 820 -10.44 26.25 -24.17
C ILE A 820 -10.75 27.54 -23.41
N THR A 821 -10.10 27.82 -22.28
CA THR A 821 -10.30 29.01 -21.43
C THR A 821 -10.18 30.31 -22.22
N LEU A 822 -9.11 30.44 -23.02
CA LEU A 822 -8.84 31.64 -23.83
C LEU A 822 -9.96 31.92 -24.84
N GLY A 823 -10.61 30.89 -25.39
CA GLY A 823 -11.71 31.07 -26.33
C GLY A 823 -13.08 31.14 -25.66
N PHE A 824 -13.36 30.23 -24.73
CA PHE A 824 -14.68 29.98 -24.16
C PHE A 824 -15.11 31.06 -23.15
N ILE A 825 -14.22 31.45 -22.24
CA ILE A 825 -14.57 32.39 -21.16
C ILE A 825 -15.03 33.75 -21.67
N PRO A 826 -14.32 34.42 -22.61
CA PRO A 826 -14.78 35.70 -23.15
C PRO A 826 -16.16 35.60 -23.82
N ILE A 827 -16.47 34.46 -24.42
CA ILE A 827 -17.75 34.22 -25.10
C ILE A 827 -18.87 34.04 -24.07
N VAL A 828 -18.68 33.20 -23.06
CA VAL A 828 -19.64 33.00 -21.97
C VAL A 828 -19.89 34.33 -21.24
N TYR A 829 -18.82 35.06 -20.92
CA TYR A 829 -18.91 36.39 -20.30
C TYR A 829 -19.75 37.35 -21.15
N SER A 830 -19.46 37.43 -22.46
CA SER A 830 -20.24 38.29 -23.37
C SER A 830 -21.71 37.89 -23.43
N PHE A 831 -22.02 36.58 -23.37
CA PHE A 831 -23.38 36.06 -23.48
C PHE A 831 -24.21 36.39 -22.22
N VAL A 832 -23.64 36.18 -21.03
CA VAL A 832 -24.31 36.45 -19.75
C VAL A 832 -24.50 37.96 -19.54
N THR A 833 -23.48 38.77 -19.78
CA THR A 833 -23.51 40.22 -19.50
C THR A 833 -24.40 41.00 -20.47
N LEU A 834 -24.49 40.59 -21.74
CA LEU A 834 -25.40 41.21 -22.72
C LEU A 834 -26.89 40.91 -22.44
N ARG A 835 -27.20 39.78 -21.79
CA ARG A 835 -28.56 39.44 -21.37
C ARG A 835 -29.03 40.29 -20.18
N ARG A 836 -28.12 40.72 -19.31
CA ARG A 836 -28.40 41.63 -18.18
C ARG A 836 -28.98 42.98 -18.66
N LYS A 837 -28.38 43.60 -19.70
CA LYS A 837 -28.90 44.85 -20.30
C LYS A 837 -30.26 44.71 -21.01
N LYS A 838 -30.66 43.49 -21.42
CA LYS A 838 -31.99 43.25 -21.99
C LYS A 838 -33.09 43.08 -20.92
N ILE A 839 -32.72 42.88 -19.66
CA ILE A 839 -33.64 42.72 -18.53
C ILE A 839 -33.78 44.02 -17.71
N THR A 840 -32.80 44.93 -17.77
CA THR A 840 -32.88 46.29 -17.21
C THR A 840 -33.43 47.33 -18.19
N PHE A 841 -34.65 47.10 -18.69
CA PHE A 841 -35.55 48.17 -19.17
C PHE A 841 -36.87 48.03 -18.41
N SER A 842 -36.82 48.28 -17.11
CA SER A 842 -37.95 48.65 -16.25
C SER A 842 -37.41 48.83 -14.81
N LYS A 843 -36.68 49.92 -14.58
CA LYS A 843 -36.76 50.71 -13.35
C LYS A 843 -36.14 52.07 -13.60
#